data_AF-A0A429A6Q7-F1
#
_entry.id   AF-A0A429A6Q7-F1
#
_cell.length_a   1.000
_cell.length_b   1.000
_cell.length_c   1.000
_cell.angle_alpha   90.00
_cell.angle_beta   90.00
_cell.angle_gamma   90.00
#
_symmetry.space_group_name_H-M   'P 1'
#
loop_
_entity.id
_entity.type
_entity.pdbx_description
1 polymer ?
#
loop_
_entity_poly.entity_id
_entity_poly.type
_entity_poly.pdbx_seq_one_letter_code
_entity_poly.pdbx_strand_id
1 'polypeptide(L)'
;MTGDDDPAAEPLRALARELVDIAVTIQDAAAHATAALTDAALLRAAPNAPSAARPAYRALLRATTNGRGLGYAFTGGRLATAAAKAGAMLGAESLAVRVLATSLRLRVAAVALTHPELTGDPMLVRLIDAAAADRDVEAVRALRALVKDRGAVRALSQLAPVFGEVLALRALLDENPLNDATAWLIATGRGFATADPITGMSNRAIAVLDTGEGAARRIELTAAESARLCTRGSLLGFLANIGTIGTTGRALVQSVEGPDGVIRHVLQAPGMRMGRPDGDSPQDLLGAFSSAVLASSPYSRALAEAVADYGPPPGAELALVGHSAGGAAIMNLAQDAGFCARHTVTHAVAVGSPVDFKRPADPRTWVASVTNRHDIIPTLDGQGAGTCFDLHPGWYVVDYSDSTHLFPHCHSIERYLANLTDDLPEAREHIEQRLAAFRGRVVRSQAYLLFDRPPDPVGFPFLAVPTRPVGGPGGNVELPIRCRDGDALTAYFAVRPAAAAELLEGTGLGPAVRVAGRALLAVHAAWNRRTSAGGYAELHVGVVVPGPSRRSSRPAVRPDLLRAAELRRSGTFLVGSAVDTVAVRALGSRLWGGETYLTPLELRLDGRSAHVTAGQILTLRGRLGPGLPVNDPGLVGYTGAAGAVLRSCVRARGRARLHAAPSLRLLVEPRSAHPLAGRLRELALDGARPLLCLSSTTRQTLRDAAVPVPRA
;
A
#
# COMPACT_ATOMS: atom_id res chain seq x y z
N MET A 1 2.46 35.87 9.03
CA MET A 1 2.00 37.13 8.40
C MET A 1 2.98 37.50 7.30
N THR A 2 2.71 37.07 6.07
CA THR A 2 3.48 37.41 4.86
C THR A 2 2.56 37.26 3.64
N GLY A 3 2.30 38.37 2.93
CA GLY A 3 1.92 38.42 1.51
C GLY A 3 0.42 38.44 1.15
N ASP A 4 -0.08 39.64 0.80
CA ASP A 4 -1.27 39.93 -0.05
C ASP A 4 -2.55 39.11 0.17
N ASP A 5 -3.22 39.32 1.30
CA ASP A 5 -4.67 39.16 1.30
C ASP A 5 -5.29 40.44 0.72
N ASP A 6 -6.07 40.32 -0.35
CA ASP A 6 -6.93 41.40 -0.86
C ASP A 6 -7.72 41.97 0.34
N PRO A 7 -7.71 43.30 0.58
CA PRO A 7 -8.42 43.91 1.70
C PRO A 7 -9.94 43.59 1.71
N ALA A 8 -10.51 43.15 0.58
CA ALA A 8 -11.88 42.68 0.48
C ALA A 8 -12.11 41.22 0.93
N ALA A 9 -11.05 40.39 1.06
CA ALA A 9 -11.16 38.99 1.47
C ALA A 9 -11.41 38.83 2.98
N GLU A 10 -10.76 39.64 3.82
CA GLU A 10 -10.88 39.54 5.28
C GLU A 10 -12.30 39.81 5.81
N PRO A 11 -13.03 40.85 5.32
CA PRO A 11 -14.44 41.03 5.66
C PRO A 11 -15.33 39.83 5.33
N LEU A 12 -15.07 39.15 4.20
CA LEU A 12 -15.83 37.95 3.81
C LEU A 12 -15.53 36.77 4.75
N ARG A 13 -14.26 36.57 5.14
CA ARG A 13 -13.89 35.55 6.14
C ARG A 13 -14.50 35.85 7.51
N ALA A 14 -14.54 37.12 7.93
CA ALA A 14 -15.18 37.55 9.17
C ALA A 14 -16.68 37.28 9.18
N LEU A 15 -17.39 37.64 8.10
CA LEU A 15 -18.81 37.32 7.92
C LEU A 15 -19.05 35.81 7.87
N ALA A 16 -18.19 35.05 7.18
CA ALA A 16 -18.28 33.60 7.15
C ALA A 16 -18.17 32.99 8.55
N ARG A 17 -17.28 33.52 9.40
CA ARG A 17 -17.13 33.12 10.81
C ARG A 17 -18.39 33.44 11.62
N GLU A 18 -18.93 34.66 11.48
CA GLU A 18 -20.18 35.04 12.15
C GLU A 18 -21.36 34.14 11.75
N LEU A 19 -21.49 33.82 10.47
CA LEU A 19 -22.52 32.89 9.98
C LEU A 19 -22.37 31.48 10.57
N VAL A 20 -21.14 31.04 10.88
CA VAL A 20 -20.93 29.76 11.56
C VAL A 20 -21.49 29.81 12.97
N ASP A 21 -21.20 30.86 13.72
CA ASP A 21 -21.70 31.03 15.10
C ASP A 21 -23.23 31.09 15.13
N ILE A 22 -23.83 31.76 14.13
CA ILE A 22 -25.29 31.80 13.92
C ILE A 22 -25.82 30.39 13.60
N ALA A 23 -25.20 29.66 12.66
CA ALA A 23 -25.63 28.32 12.28
C ALA A 23 -25.59 27.35 13.47
N VAL A 24 -24.52 27.40 14.28
CA VAL A 24 -24.39 26.65 15.53
C VAL A 24 -25.52 27.00 16.49
N THR A 25 -25.78 28.28 16.71
CA THR A 25 -26.85 28.73 17.62
C THR A 25 -28.23 28.23 17.17
N ILE A 26 -28.49 28.25 15.86
CA ILE A 26 -29.74 27.70 15.28
C ILE A 26 -29.82 26.19 15.49
N GLN A 27 -28.70 25.46 15.33
CA GLN A 27 -28.66 24.02 15.57
C GLN A 27 -28.90 23.67 17.04
N ASP A 28 -28.32 24.44 17.96
CA ASP A 28 -28.56 24.29 19.41
C ASP A 28 -30.04 24.56 19.73
N ALA A 29 -30.64 25.61 19.17
CA ALA A 29 -32.07 25.88 19.33
C ALA A 29 -32.94 24.73 18.78
N ALA A 30 -32.57 24.15 17.65
CA ALA A 30 -33.25 22.99 17.08
C ALA A 30 -33.13 21.73 17.96
N ALA A 31 -31.96 21.51 18.57
CA ALA A 31 -31.74 20.43 19.53
C ALA A 31 -32.62 20.60 20.78
N HIS A 32 -32.72 21.81 21.33
CA HIS A 32 -33.61 22.12 22.45
C HIS A 32 -35.09 21.92 22.08
N ALA A 33 -35.52 22.37 20.90
CA ALA A 33 -36.88 22.17 20.41
C ALA A 33 -37.21 20.69 20.21
N THR A 34 -36.27 19.90 19.67
CA THR A 34 -36.43 18.45 19.49
C THR A 34 -36.46 17.70 20.82
N ALA A 35 -35.62 18.08 21.78
CA ALA A 35 -35.64 17.54 23.13
C ALA A 35 -37.00 17.83 23.81
N ALA A 36 -37.52 19.05 23.69
CA ALA A 36 -38.84 19.40 24.21
C ALA A 36 -39.97 18.59 23.54
N LEU A 37 -39.92 18.38 22.22
CA LEU A 37 -40.90 17.56 21.48
C LEU A 37 -40.90 16.08 21.90
N THR A 38 -39.74 15.57 22.31
CA THR A 38 -39.56 14.16 22.69
C THR A 38 -39.58 13.93 24.20
N ASP A 39 -39.81 14.99 24.98
CA ASP A 39 -39.84 14.95 26.44
C ASP A 39 -41.04 14.13 26.97
N ALA A 40 -40.75 13.20 27.88
CA ALA A 40 -41.76 12.29 28.42
C ALA A 40 -42.79 12.99 29.32
N ALA A 41 -42.46 14.13 29.95
CA ALA A 41 -43.42 14.90 30.73
C ALA A 41 -44.40 15.64 29.80
N LEU A 42 -43.91 16.23 28.70
CA LEU A 42 -44.78 16.86 27.69
C LEU A 42 -45.73 15.83 27.04
N LEU A 43 -45.21 14.65 26.66
CA LEU A 43 -46.01 13.57 26.08
C LEU A 43 -47.05 13.01 27.06
N ARG A 44 -46.72 12.90 28.35
CA ARG A 44 -47.66 12.48 29.40
C ARG A 44 -48.68 13.55 29.79
N ALA A 45 -48.36 14.83 29.61
CA ALA A 45 -49.28 15.95 29.86
C ALA A 45 -50.32 16.13 28.74
N ALA A 46 -50.03 15.66 27.52
CA ALA A 46 -50.91 15.79 26.36
C ALA A 46 -52.36 15.29 26.55
N PRO A 47 -52.63 14.14 27.20
CA PRO A 47 -54.00 13.71 27.52
C PRO A 47 -54.63 14.49 28.69
N ASN A 48 -53.83 15.00 29.64
CA ASN A 48 -54.31 15.59 30.89
C ASN A 48 -54.57 17.11 30.81
N ALA A 49 -53.88 17.83 29.90
CA ALA A 49 -54.05 19.27 29.69
C ALA A 49 -54.05 19.63 28.18
N PRO A 50 -55.02 19.12 27.40
CA PRO A 50 -54.97 19.18 25.94
C PRO A 50 -55.07 20.59 25.36
N SER A 51 -55.70 21.53 26.07
CA SER A 51 -55.85 22.93 25.66
C SER A 51 -54.52 23.70 25.68
N ALA A 52 -53.57 23.32 26.55
CA ALA A 52 -52.25 23.93 26.64
C ALA A 52 -51.18 23.11 25.89
N ALA A 53 -51.22 21.78 26.02
CA ALA A 53 -50.21 20.90 25.44
C ALA A 53 -50.29 20.81 23.91
N ARG A 54 -51.48 20.78 23.31
CA ARG A 54 -51.63 20.66 21.85
C ARG A 54 -51.12 21.90 21.09
N PRO A 55 -51.43 23.14 21.50
CA PRO A 55 -50.83 24.32 20.89
C PRO A 55 -49.31 24.37 21.03
N ALA A 56 -48.77 24.04 22.21
CA ALA A 56 -47.33 24.00 22.45
C ALA A 56 -46.62 22.96 21.56
N TYR A 57 -47.16 21.74 21.49
CA TYR A 57 -46.63 20.68 20.63
C TYR A 57 -46.71 21.06 19.14
N ARG A 58 -47.84 21.65 18.69
CA ARG A 58 -47.99 22.14 17.31
C ARG A 58 -47.04 23.29 17.00
N ALA A 59 -46.78 24.19 17.94
CA ALA A 59 -45.86 25.30 17.75
C ALA A 59 -44.42 24.81 17.61
N LEU A 60 -43.98 23.90 18.50
CA LEU A 60 -42.66 23.27 18.43
C LEU A 60 -42.50 22.45 17.14
N LEU A 61 -43.49 21.62 16.79
CA LEU A 61 -43.46 20.83 15.57
C LEU A 61 -43.41 21.73 14.32
N ARG A 62 -44.21 22.79 14.27
CA ARG A 62 -44.16 23.77 13.18
C ARG A 62 -42.81 24.47 13.13
N ALA A 63 -42.21 24.80 14.28
CA ALA A 63 -40.89 25.43 14.32
C ALA A 63 -39.82 24.51 13.72
N THR A 64 -39.88 23.19 13.95
CA THR A 64 -38.88 22.21 13.49
C THR A 64 -39.20 21.53 12.15
N THR A 65 -40.28 21.92 11.46
CA THR A 65 -40.62 21.38 10.13
C THR A 65 -40.96 22.45 9.09
N ASN A 66 -41.23 23.70 9.48
CA ASN A 66 -41.63 24.76 8.57
C ASN A 66 -40.40 25.51 8.04
N GLY A 67 -40.33 25.74 6.73
CA GLY A 67 -39.29 26.55 6.09
C GLY A 67 -39.26 28.03 6.52
N ARG A 68 -40.34 28.55 7.12
CA ARG A 68 -40.37 29.88 7.77
C ARG A 68 -39.87 29.87 9.23
N GLY A 69 -39.60 28.69 9.79
CA GLY A 69 -39.04 28.48 11.12
C GLY A 69 -37.60 27.97 11.04
N LEU A 70 -37.26 26.92 11.78
CA LEU A 70 -35.93 26.29 11.76
C LEU A 70 -35.71 25.38 10.54
N GLY A 71 -36.70 25.24 9.65
CA GLY A 71 -36.68 24.22 8.59
C GLY A 71 -36.85 22.81 9.17
N TYR A 72 -36.51 21.78 8.40
CA TYR A 72 -36.56 20.40 8.88
C TYR A 72 -35.35 20.09 9.76
N ALA A 73 -35.48 20.32 11.07
CA ALA A 73 -34.33 20.43 11.99
C ALA A 73 -34.37 19.45 13.17
N PHE A 74 -34.87 18.23 12.96
CA PHE A 74 -34.86 17.20 14.00
C PHE A 74 -33.45 16.70 14.31
N THR A 75 -33.01 16.83 15.56
CA THR A 75 -31.67 16.40 16.00
C THR A 75 -31.73 15.63 17.34
N GLY A 76 -30.86 14.63 17.51
CA GLY A 76 -30.70 13.89 18.78
C GLY A 76 -31.74 12.79 19.06
N GLY A 77 -31.27 11.59 19.44
CA GLY A 77 -32.13 10.45 19.79
C GLY A 77 -32.68 9.65 18.60
N ARG A 78 -33.08 8.39 18.83
CA ARG A 78 -33.39 7.42 17.75
C ARG A 78 -34.59 7.81 16.90
N LEU A 79 -35.63 8.39 17.51
CA LEU A 79 -36.85 8.83 16.83
C LEU A 79 -36.60 10.07 15.96
N ALA A 80 -35.83 11.04 16.46
CA ALA A 80 -35.46 12.22 15.68
C ALA A 80 -34.52 11.86 14.52
N THR A 81 -33.61 10.91 14.68
CA THR A 81 -32.77 10.41 13.58
C THR A 81 -33.61 9.78 12.46
N ALA A 82 -34.68 9.05 12.80
CA ALA A 82 -35.59 8.49 11.81
C ALA A 82 -36.41 9.58 11.09
N ALA A 83 -36.87 10.59 11.83
CA ALA A 83 -37.53 11.76 11.26
C ALA A 83 -36.57 12.54 10.34
N ALA A 84 -35.37 12.89 10.79
CA ALA A 84 -34.31 13.54 10.01
C ALA A 84 -34.08 12.85 8.65
N LYS A 85 -33.97 11.51 8.65
CA LYS A 85 -33.83 10.71 7.42
C LYS A 85 -35.04 10.81 6.49
N ALA A 86 -36.25 10.86 7.04
CA ALA A 86 -37.47 11.01 6.25
C ALA A 86 -37.58 12.42 5.63
N GLY A 87 -37.14 13.47 6.34
CA GLY A 87 -37.09 14.83 5.81
C GLY A 87 -36.04 15.01 4.71
N ALA A 88 -34.86 14.40 4.86
CA ALA A 88 -33.83 14.36 3.82
C ALA A 88 -34.39 13.72 2.52
N MET A 89 -35.04 12.56 2.60
CA MET A 89 -35.70 11.93 1.43
C MET A 89 -36.80 12.79 0.77
N LEU A 90 -37.30 13.82 1.46
CA LEU A 90 -38.35 14.72 0.99
C LEU A 90 -37.79 16.09 0.54
N GLY A 91 -36.47 16.29 0.49
CA GLY A 91 -35.85 17.55 0.08
C GLY A 91 -36.02 18.70 1.07
N ALA A 92 -36.27 18.39 2.34
CA ALA A 92 -36.61 19.38 3.35
C ALA A 92 -35.35 19.90 4.07
N GLU A 93 -34.92 21.13 3.75
CA GLU A 93 -33.65 21.70 4.22
C GLU A 93 -33.77 22.45 5.56
N SER A 94 -32.79 22.27 6.45
CA SER A 94 -32.65 22.98 7.75
C SER A 94 -32.14 24.41 7.56
N LEU A 95 -32.61 25.35 8.38
CA LEU A 95 -32.10 26.73 8.39
C LEU A 95 -30.61 26.76 8.78
N ALA A 96 -30.20 25.92 9.73
CA ALA A 96 -28.81 25.85 10.19
C ALA A 96 -27.87 25.44 9.03
N VAL A 97 -28.31 24.47 8.22
CA VAL A 97 -27.58 24.00 7.03
C VAL A 97 -27.47 25.12 5.98
N ARG A 98 -28.56 25.85 5.69
CA ARG A 98 -28.54 26.99 4.75
C ARG A 98 -27.57 28.10 5.16
N VAL A 99 -27.58 28.46 6.44
CA VAL A 99 -26.69 29.48 6.97
C VAL A 99 -25.23 29.02 6.87
N LEU A 100 -24.94 27.76 7.21
CA LEU A 100 -23.60 27.19 7.11
C LEU A 100 -23.13 27.05 5.65
N ALA A 101 -24.01 26.65 4.72
CA ALA A 101 -23.72 26.63 3.29
C ALA A 101 -23.39 28.04 2.76
N THR A 102 -24.09 29.07 3.26
CA THR A 102 -23.77 30.47 2.94
C THR A 102 -22.40 30.88 3.48
N SER A 103 -22.02 30.45 4.69
CA SER A 103 -20.65 30.66 5.20
C SER A 103 -19.60 30.06 4.27
N LEU A 104 -19.76 28.80 3.84
CA LEU A 104 -18.84 28.15 2.91
C LEU A 104 -18.75 28.87 1.56
N ARG A 105 -19.88 29.36 1.02
CA ARG A 105 -19.89 30.18 -0.21
C ARG A 105 -19.10 31.48 -0.04
N LEU A 106 -19.21 32.14 1.12
CA LEU A 106 -18.42 33.35 1.41
C LEU A 106 -16.92 33.04 1.50
N ARG A 107 -16.53 31.87 2.03
CA ARG A 107 -15.12 31.43 2.05
C ARG A 107 -14.59 31.20 0.65
N VAL A 108 -15.34 30.48 -0.19
CA VAL A 108 -14.99 30.28 -1.61
C VAL A 108 -14.82 31.63 -2.32
N ALA A 109 -15.73 32.58 -2.08
CA ALA A 109 -15.62 33.93 -2.63
C ALA A 109 -14.38 34.67 -2.12
N ALA A 110 -14.06 34.56 -0.82
CA ALA A 110 -12.85 35.17 -0.24
C ALA A 110 -11.57 34.60 -0.86
N VAL A 111 -11.50 33.27 -1.04
CA VAL A 111 -10.37 32.62 -1.71
C VAL A 111 -10.26 33.10 -3.16
N ALA A 112 -11.39 33.16 -3.89
CA ALA A 112 -11.43 33.61 -5.28
C ALA A 112 -10.93 35.05 -5.51
N LEU A 113 -11.00 35.93 -4.51
CA LEU A 113 -10.41 37.28 -4.57
C LEU A 113 -8.88 37.26 -4.54
N THR A 114 -8.31 36.31 -3.82
CA THR A 114 -6.85 36.14 -3.67
C THR A 114 -6.22 35.19 -4.71
N HIS A 115 -7.07 34.51 -5.49
CA HIS A 115 -6.70 33.52 -6.48
C HIS A 115 -7.40 33.82 -7.84
N PRO A 116 -6.90 34.78 -8.64
CA PRO A 116 -7.54 35.22 -9.89
C PRO A 116 -7.70 34.09 -10.93
N GLU A 117 -6.90 33.04 -10.84
CA GLU A 117 -7.03 31.82 -11.64
C GLU A 117 -8.38 31.10 -11.45
N LEU A 118 -9.06 31.30 -10.31
CA LEU A 118 -10.38 30.72 -10.02
C LEU A 118 -11.52 31.48 -10.71
N THR A 119 -11.34 32.78 -10.96
CA THR A 119 -12.37 33.66 -11.53
C THR A 119 -12.18 33.90 -13.03
N GLY A 120 -10.95 33.75 -13.53
CA GLY A 120 -10.62 33.95 -14.95
C GLY A 120 -11.00 32.82 -15.90
N ASP A 121 -11.30 31.61 -15.40
CA ASP A 121 -11.66 30.45 -16.22
C ASP A 121 -13.17 30.14 -16.12
N PRO A 122 -13.95 30.31 -17.22
CA PRO A 122 -15.39 30.04 -17.24
C PRO A 122 -15.78 28.61 -16.84
N MET A 123 -14.90 27.63 -17.05
CA MET A 123 -15.17 26.24 -16.67
C MET A 123 -15.04 26.02 -15.16
N LEU A 124 -14.08 26.69 -14.52
CA LEU A 124 -13.91 26.69 -13.06
C LEU A 124 -15.02 27.47 -12.38
N VAL A 125 -15.35 28.67 -12.88
CA VAL A 125 -16.48 29.46 -12.37
C VAL A 125 -17.76 28.64 -12.40
N ARG A 126 -18.06 27.99 -13.54
CA ARG A 126 -19.23 27.12 -13.66
C ARG A 126 -19.21 25.93 -12.71
N LEU A 127 -18.05 25.32 -12.46
CA LEU A 127 -17.92 24.22 -11.50
C LEU A 127 -18.15 24.69 -10.07
N ILE A 128 -17.53 25.81 -9.68
CA ILE A 128 -17.68 26.44 -8.37
C ILE A 128 -19.15 26.84 -8.16
N ASP A 129 -19.79 27.49 -9.14
CA ASP A 129 -21.20 27.89 -9.08
C ASP A 129 -22.15 26.70 -9.03
N ALA A 130 -21.86 25.63 -9.77
CA ALA A 130 -22.68 24.42 -9.75
C ALA A 130 -22.57 23.67 -8.41
N ALA A 131 -21.35 23.58 -7.86
CA ALA A 131 -21.11 23.02 -6.53
C ALA A 131 -21.74 23.90 -5.43
N ALA A 132 -21.71 25.23 -5.60
CA ALA A 132 -22.31 26.16 -4.67
C ALA A 132 -23.84 26.15 -4.70
N ALA A 133 -24.46 25.87 -5.84
CA ALA A 133 -25.90 25.92 -6.04
C ALA A 133 -26.62 24.57 -5.86
N ASP A 134 -25.94 23.56 -5.29
CA ASP A 134 -26.50 22.21 -5.11
C ASP A 134 -26.96 21.53 -6.41
N ARG A 135 -26.25 21.80 -7.52
CA ARG A 135 -26.58 21.25 -8.85
C ARG A 135 -25.65 20.09 -9.19
N ASP A 136 -25.75 18.97 -8.47
CA ASP A 136 -24.86 17.81 -8.56
C ASP A 136 -24.55 17.34 -9.99
N VAL A 137 -25.60 17.18 -10.79
CA VAL A 137 -25.46 16.73 -12.18
C VAL A 137 -24.67 17.73 -13.01
N GLU A 138 -24.84 19.03 -12.74
CA GLU A 138 -24.11 20.09 -13.41
C GLU A 138 -22.67 20.20 -12.91
N ALA A 139 -22.43 20.06 -11.61
CA ALA A 139 -21.10 20.06 -11.01
C ALA A 139 -20.26 18.88 -11.54
N VAL A 140 -20.82 17.67 -11.59
CA VAL A 140 -20.14 16.50 -12.17
C VAL A 140 -19.89 16.69 -13.67
N ARG A 141 -20.83 17.29 -14.42
CA ARG A 141 -20.62 17.61 -15.85
C ARG A 141 -19.53 18.65 -16.03
N ALA A 142 -19.50 19.70 -15.22
CA ALA A 142 -18.51 20.76 -15.26
C ALA A 142 -17.10 20.21 -14.92
N LEU A 143 -16.99 19.39 -13.87
CA LEU A 143 -15.74 18.72 -13.51
C LEU A 143 -15.27 17.77 -14.61
N ARG A 144 -16.17 16.94 -15.18
CA ARG A 144 -15.82 16.07 -16.31
C ARG A 144 -15.37 16.86 -17.54
N ALA A 145 -16.01 18.00 -17.82
CA ALA A 145 -15.60 18.87 -18.91
C ALA A 145 -14.20 19.45 -18.66
N LEU A 146 -13.94 19.95 -17.45
CA LEU A 146 -12.65 20.51 -17.03
C LEU A 146 -11.53 19.46 -17.15
N VAL A 147 -11.77 18.25 -16.65
CA VAL A 147 -10.84 17.12 -16.75
C VAL A 147 -10.61 16.69 -18.21
N LYS A 148 -11.65 16.70 -19.06
CA LYS A 148 -11.54 16.33 -20.47
C LYS A 148 -10.71 17.35 -21.26
N ASP A 149 -10.87 18.65 -20.97
CA ASP A 149 -10.19 19.73 -21.68
C ASP A 149 -8.73 19.90 -21.23
N ARG A 150 -8.49 19.90 -19.91
CA ARG A 150 -7.20 20.29 -19.33
C ARG A 150 -6.38 19.10 -18.80
N GLY A 151 -6.99 17.93 -18.68
CA GLY A 151 -6.45 16.77 -17.97
C GLY A 151 -6.68 16.85 -16.46
N ALA A 152 -6.74 15.68 -15.81
CA ALA A 152 -7.06 15.57 -14.38
C ALA A 152 -6.11 16.33 -13.47
N VAL A 153 -4.81 16.30 -13.77
CA VAL A 153 -3.76 16.96 -12.98
C VAL A 153 -3.98 18.47 -12.94
N ARG A 154 -4.16 19.10 -14.12
CA ARG A 154 -4.34 20.55 -14.21
C ARG A 154 -5.67 21.01 -13.60
N ALA A 155 -6.74 20.23 -13.79
CA ALA A 155 -8.03 20.49 -13.19
C ALA A 155 -7.97 20.48 -11.65
N LEU A 156 -7.28 19.50 -11.06
CA LEU A 156 -7.10 19.42 -9.60
C LEU A 156 -6.25 20.57 -9.06
N SER A 157 -5.15 20.91 -9.75
CA SER A 157 -4.29 22.04 -9.36
C SER A 157 -5.04 23.37 -9.33
N GLN A 158 -5.91 23.62 -10.31
CA GLN A 158 -6.71 24.85 -10.36
C GLN A 158 -7.80 24.87 -9.27
N LEU A 159 -8.32 23.72 -8.85
CA LEU A 159 -9.33 23.63 -7.79
C LEU A 159 -8.74 23.60 -6.38
N ALA A 160 -7.44 23.33 -6.25
CA ALA A 160 -6.79 23.10 -4.96
C ALA A 160 -7.08 24.17 -3.89
N PRO A 161 -7.05 25.49 -4.19
CA PRO A 161 -7.28 26.51 -3.17
C PRO A 161 -8.68 26.49 -2.54
N VAL A 162 -9.69 25.98 -3.25
CA VAL A 162 -11.10 25.90 -2.78
C VAL A 162 -11.55 24.46 -2.56
N PHE A 163 -10.64 23.49 -2.64
CA PHE A 163 -10.98 22.07 -2.66
C PHE A 163 -11.66 21.63 -1.36
N GLY A 164 -11.15 22.07 -0.21
CA GLY A 164 -11.74 21.78 1.10
C GLY A 164 -13.16 22.34 1.24
N GLU A 165 -13.39 23.59 0.86
CA GLU A 165 -14.69 24.25 0.93
C GLU A 165 -15.71 23.60 0.01
N VAL A 166 -15.31 23.24 -1.22
CA VAL A 166 -16.18 22.56 -2.20
C VAL A 166 -16.57 21.16 -1.70
N LEU A 167 -15.64 20.42 -1.10
CA LEU A 167 -15.94 19.12 -0.49
C LEU A 167 -16.88 19.25 0.70
N ALA A 168 -16.65 20.21 1.59
CA ALA A 168 -17.52 20.47 2.74
C ALA A 168 -18.93 20.89 2.29
N LEU A 169 -19.03 21.73 1.26
CA LEU A 169 -20.31 22.19 0.73
C LEU A 169 -21.09 21.05 0.08
N ARG A 170 -20.43 20.22 -0.72
CA ARG A 170 -21.05 19.02 -1.29
C ARG A 170 -21.52 18.05 -0.20
N ALA A 171 -20.68 17.78 0.79
CA ALA A 171 -21.01 16.86 1.87
C ALA A 171 -22.15 17.38 2.77
N LEU A 172 -22.40 18.69 2.79
CA LEU A 172 -23.51 19.31 3.53
C LEU A 172 -24.84 19.29 2.74
N LEU A 173 -24.78 19.20 1.40
CA LEU A 173 -25.93 19.33 0.51
C LEU A 173 -26.40 17.99 -0.12
N ASP A 174 -25.55 16.96 -0.22
CA ASP A 174 -25.84 15.62 -0.78
C ASP A 174 -26.86 14.78 0.04
N GLU A 175 -27.59 15.40 0.98
CA GLU A 175 -28.66 14.83 1.83
C GLU A 175 -28.32 13.48 2.50
N ASN A 176 -27.02 13.18 2.67
CA ASN A 176 -26.53 11.92 3.20
C ASN A 176 -26.15 12.08 4.68
N PRO A 177 -26.94 11.54 5.62
CA PRO A 177 -26.80 11.79 7.05
C PRO A 177 -25.48 11.28 7.66
N LEU A 178 -24.71 10.44 6.94
CA LEU A 178 -23.37 10.01 7.36
C LEU A 178 -22.27 11.03 6.99
N ASN A 179 -22.49 11.81 5.92
CA ASN A 179 -21.59 12.87 5.47
C ASN A 179 -21.97 14.23 6.09
N ASP A 180 -23.25 14.49 6.37
CA ASP A 180 -23.73 15.78 6.93
C ASP A 180 -23.07 16.13 8.27
N ALA A 181 -22.92 15.14 9.17
CA ALA A 181 -22.26 15.35 10.46
C ALA A 181 -20.76 15.66 10.30
N THR A 182 -20.11 15.04 9.32
CA THR A 182 -18.71 15.30 8.95
C THR A 182 -18.56 16.72 8.39
N ALA A 183 -19.39 17.07 7.41
CA ALA A 183 -19.41 18.40 6.81
C ALA A 183 -19.66 19.49 7.86
N TRP A 184 -20.58 19.24 8.79
CA TRP A 184 -20.85 20.14 9.90
C TRP A 184 -19.63 20.35 10.80
N LEU A 185 -18.96 19.27 11.23
CA LEU A 185 -17.78 19.37 12.10
C LEU A 185 -16.63 20.12 11.43
N ILE A 186 -16.38 19.84 10.15
CA ILE A 186 -15.35 20.50 9.34
C ILE A 186 -15.69 21.98 9.13
N ALA A 187 -16.91 22.28 8.67
CA ALA A 187 -17.33 23.64 8.34
C ALA A 187 -17.45 24.53 9.58
N THR A 188 -17.70 23.96 10.76
CA THR A 188 -17.71 24.70 12.04
C THR A 188 -16.36 24.74 12.75
N GLY A 189 -15.35 24.01 12.26
CA GLY A 189 -14.05 23.85 12.93
C GLY A 189 -14.12 23.07 14.25
N ARG A 190 -15.24 22.38 14.54
CA ARG A 190 -15.48 21.69 15.82
C ARG A 190 -15.01 20.24 15.85
N GLY A 191 -14.54 19.68 14.73
CA GLY A 191 -14.00 18.32 14.71
C GLY A 191 -13.55 17.86 13.34
N PHE A 192 -12.92 16.69 13.33
CA PHE A 192 -12.35 16.06 12.14
C PHE A 192 -13.41 15.33 11.31
N ALA A 193 -13.06 15.06 10.05
CA ALA A 193 -13.88 14.25 9.16
C ALA A 193 -14.24 12.90 9.79
N THR A 194 -15.52 12.55 9.91
CA THR A 194 -15.94 11.22 10.43
C THR A 194 -16.18 10.20 9.31
N ALA A 195 -16.08 10.65 8.06
CA ALA A 195 -16.07 9.86 6.84
C ALA A 195 -15.13 10.49 5.81
N ASP A 196 -14.56 9.66 4.94
CA ASP A 196 -13.64 10.07 3.89
C ASP A 196 -14.34 10.93 2.82
N PRO A 197 -13.86 12.15 2.53
CA PRO A 197 -14.50 13.05 1.55
C PRO A 197 -14.51 12.54 0.11
N ILE A 198 -13.62 11.58 -0.23
CA ILE A 198 -13.44 11.09 -1.60
C ILE A 198 -14.31 9.86 -1.88
N THR A 199 -14.41 8.94 -0.94
CA THR A 199 -15.06 7.62 -1.06
C THR A 199 -16.36 7.52 -0.26
N GLY A 200 -16.60 8.42 0.69
CA GLY A 200 -17.72 8.37 1.62
C GLY A 200 -17.61 7.26 2.68
N MET A 201 -16.45 6.60 2.81
CA MET A 201 -16.24 5.56 3.82
C MET A 201 -16.11 6.17 5.22
N SER A 202 -16.93 5.71 6.17
CA SER A 202 -16.80 6.17 7.56
C SER A 202 -15.44 5.82 8.17
N ASN A 203 -14.93 6.64 9.09
CA ASN A 203 -13.71 6.36 9.85
C ASN A 203 -13.78 5.04 10.62
N ARG A 204 -14.98 4.61 11.03
CA ARG A 204 -15.20 3.30 11.65
C ARG A 204 -14.91 2.15 10.67
N ALA A 205 -15.33 2.28 9.43
CA ALA A 205 -15.01 1.31 8.39
C ALA A 205 -13.50 1.31 8.09
N ILE A 206 -12.88 2.49 8.01
CA ILE A 206 -11.43 2.62 7.82
C ILE A 206 -10.66 1.98 8.98
N ALA A 207 -11.05 2.23 10.23
CA ALA A 207 -10.43 1.65 11.41
C ALA A 207 -10.55 0.12 11.48
N VAL A 208 -11.62 -0.46 10.90
CA VAL A 208 -11.79 -1.92 10.77
C VAL A 208 -10.93 -2.50 9.64
N LEU A 209 -10.67 -1.73 8.60
CA LEU A 209 -9.82 -2.17 7.48
C LEU A 209 -8.33 -2.05 7.83
N ASP A 210 -7.96 -1.04 8.61
CA ASP A 210 -6.56 -0.67 8.89
C ASP A 210 -6.12 -1.02 10.32
N THR A 211 -6.25 -2.31 10.67
CA THR A 211 -6.00 -2.85 12.03
C THR A 211 -4.54 -3.25 12.28
N GLY A 212 -3.62 -2.90 11.38
CA GLY A 212 -2.22 -3.34 11.49
C GLY A 212 -1.60 -2.96 12.83
N GLU A 213 -0.99 -3.90 13.56
CA GLU A 213 -0.37 -3.61 14.86
C GLU A 213 0.75 -2.57 14.77
N GLY A 214 1.32 -2.38 13.57
CA GLY A 214 2.53 -1.58 13.34
C GLY A 214 3.77 -2.38 13.75
N ALA A 215 4.78 -2.43 12.88
CA ALA A 215 6.06 -3.01 13.22
C ALA A 215 7.20 -2.29 12.52
N ALA A 216 8.37 -2.33 13.13
CA ALA A 216 9.59 -1.77 12.56
C ALA A 216 10.73 -2.78 12.61
N ARG A 217 11.57 -2.77 11.58
CA ARG A 217 12.80 -3.58 11.52
C ARG A 217 13.97 -2.72 11.09
N ARG A 218 15.07 -2.77 11.84
CA ARG A 218 16.32 -2.12 11.45
C ARG A 218 16.75 -2.54 10.05
N ILE A 219 17.17 -1.57 9.26
CA ILE A 219 17.81 -1.80 7.97
C ILE A 219 19.10 -1.00 7.90
N GLU A 220 20.08 -1.54 7.20
CA GLU A 220 21.27 -0.80 6.81
C GLU A 220 20.99 -0.07 5.50
N LEU A 221 21.30 1.22 5.47
CA LEU A 221 21.28 1.99 4.24
C LEU A 221 22.48 1.61 3.38
N THR A 222 22.32 1.69 2.06
CA THR A 222 23.46 1.53 1.14
C THR A 222 24.52 2.60 1.41
N ALA A 223 25.76 2.37 0.99
CA ALA A 223 26.84 3.35 1.14
C ALA A 223 26.48 4.70 0.46
N ALA A 224 25.78 4.66 -0.69
CA ALA A 224 25.34 5.84 -1.41
C ALA A 224 24.21 6.61 -0.69
N GLU A 225 23.26 5.91 -0.06
CA GLU A 225 22.23 6.54 0.78
C GLU A 225 22.87 7.13 2.05
N SER A 226 23.75 6.38 2.73
CA SER A 226 24.43 6.83 3.94
C SER A 226 25.29 8.06 3.70
N ALA A 227 25.97 8.16 2.55
CA ALA A 227 26.78 9.31 2.17
C ALA A 227 25.95 10.57 1.87
N ARG A 228 24.65 10.41 1.53
CA ARG A 228 23.73 11.54 1.29
C ARG A 228 23.02 12.01 2.55
N LEU A 229 23.06 11.24 3.64
CA LEU A 229 22.49 11.68 4.90
C LEU A 229 23.24 12.89 5.45
N CYS A 230 22.49 13.85 5.97
CA CYS A 230 23.07 15.01 6.63
C CYS A 230 23.83 14.60 7.90
N THR A 231 25.06 15.09 8.02
CA THR A 231 25.95 14.84 9.17
C THR A 231 25.75 15.84 10.31
N ARG A 232 24.92 16.87 10.08
CA ARG A 232 24.50 17.84 11.08
C ARG A 232 22.99 18.00 11.09
N GLY A 233 22.43 18.26 12.27
CA GLY A 233 21.00 18.55 12.43
C GLY A 233 20.62 19.95 11.94
N SER A 234 19.57 20.00 11.12
CA SER A 234 18.90 21.22 10.64
C SER A 234 17.54 20.82 10.04
N LEU A 235 16.59 21.76 9.93
CA LEU A 235 15.28 21.51 9.30
C LEU A 235 15.46 20.97 7.88
N LEU A 236 16.22 21.70 7.05
CA LEU A 236 16.46 21.31 5.66
C LEU A 236 17.17 19.95 5.58
N GLY A 237 18.07 19.65 6.53
CA GLY A 237 18.76 18.37 6.57
C GLY A 237 17.83 17.21 6.90
N PHE A 238 16.93 17.38 7.86
CA PHE A 238 15.93 16.37 8.21
C PHE A 238 14.95 16.11 7.05
N LEU A 239 14.52 17.16 6.35
CA LEU A 239 13.66 17.03 5.16
C LEU A 239 14.42 16.40 3.97
N ALA A 240 15.70 16.74 3.76
CA ALA A 240 16.53 16.13 2.72
C ALA A 240 16.79 14.63 2.99
N ASN A 241 16.96 14.25 4.25
CA ASN A 241 17.04 12.85 4.65
C ASN A 241 15.73 12.10 4.36
N ILE A 242 14.56 12.72 4.59
CA ILE A 242 13.25 12.14 4.21
C ILE A 242 13.22 11.84 2.70
N GLY A 243 13.67 12.78 1.86
CA GLY A 243 13.83 12.54 0.42
C GLY A 243 14.83 11.42 0.10
N THR A 244 15.93 11.34 0.85
CA THR A 244 16.99 10.33 0.66
C THR A 244 16.53 8.91 0.97
N ILE A 245 15.80 8.70 2.06
CA ILE A 245 15.27 7.37 2.43
C ILE A 245 14.04 6.99 1.59
N GLY A 246 13.32 8.00 1.08
CA GLY A 246 12.18 7.84 0.17
C GLY A 246 10.95 7.20 0.81
N THR A 247 9.88 7.08 0.02
CA THR A 247 8.57 6.59 0.47
C THR A 247 8.41 5.07 0.31
N THR A 248 9.44 4.30 0.67
CA THR A 248 9.47 2.84 0.49
C THR A 248 9.08 2.06 1.75
N GLY A 249 8.23 2.63 2.59
CA GLY A 249 7.89 2.08 3.91
C GLY A 249 9.02 2.30 4.92
N ARG A 250 9.81 3.37 4.80
CA ARG A 250 11.00 3.59 5.64
C ARG A 250 10.83 4.77 6.59
N ALA A 251 11.55 4.74 7.71
CA ALA A 251 11.75 5.90 8.59
C ALA A 251 13.21 5.96 9.05
N LEU A 252 13.62 7.12 9.56
CA LEU A 252 14.97 7.36 10.06
C LEU A 252 14.91 7.94 11.47
N VAL A 253 15.70 7.37 12.39
CA VAL A 253 15.91 7.91 13.73
C VAL A 253 17.38 8.31 13.86
N GLN A 254 17.63 9.57 14.23
CA GLN A 254 18.98 10.09 14.43
C GLN A 254 19.17 10.60 15.87
N SER A 255 20.39 10.51 16.36
CA SER A 255 20.85 11.19 17.57
C SER A 255 21.74 12.35 17.16
N VAL A 256 21.43 13.55 17.66
CA VAL A 256 22.17 14.78 17.41
C VAL A 256 22.72 15.28 18.73
N GLU A 257 24.03 15.49 18.78
CA GLU A 257 24.68 16.21 19.87
C GLU A 257 24.47 17.70 19.62
N GLY A 258 23.62 18.32 20.44
CA GLY A 258 23.26 19.74 20.35
C GLY A 258 24.47 20.66 20.64
N PRO A 259 24.31 21.99 20.47
CA PRO A 259 25.40 22.93 20.70
C PRO A 259 25.83 22.99 22.18
N ASP A 260 24.93 22.56 23.08
CA ASP A 260 25.10 22.42 24.52
C ASP A 260 25.71 21.07 24.94
N GLY A 261 26.08 20.21 23.98
CA GLY A 261 26.63 18.88 24.24
C GLY A 261 25.60 17.82 24.65
N VAL A 262 24.31 18.17 24.73
CA VAL A 262 23.25 17.23 25.09
C VAL A 262 22.83 16.44 23.86
N ILE A 263 22.73 15.11 24.00
CA ILE A 263 22.25 14.23 22.93
C ILE A 263 20.72 14.26 22.90
N ARG A 264 20.16 14.60 21.74
CA ARG A 264 18.73 14.61 21.46
C ARG A 264 18.41 13.74 20.26
N HIS A 265 17.15 13.37 20.08
CA HIS A 265 16.73 12.43 19.04
C HIS A 265 15.77 13.07 18.05
N VAL A 266 15.86 12.66 16.78
CA VAL A 266 14.99 13.15 15.71
C VAL A 266 14.41 11.98 14.93
N LEU A 267 13.09 11.87 14.90
CA LEU A 267 12.35 10.94 14.06
C LEU A 267 11.96 11.62 12.75
N GLN A 268 12.27 10.98 11.63
CA GLN A 268 12.04 11.50 10.28
C GLN A 268 11.12 10.52 9.52
N ALA A 269 9.93 10.99 9.15
CA ALA A 269 8.84 10.19 8.59
C ALA A 269 8.46 10.65 7.15
N PRO A 270 8.76 9.84 6.12
CA PRO A 270 8.37 10.10 4.73
C PRO A 270 6.87 10.03 4.46
N GLY A 271 6.48 10.55 3.30
CA GLY A 271 5.13 10.43 2.75
C GLY A 271 4.78 9.02 2.25
N MET A 272 3.72 8.96 1.44
CA MET A 272 3.19 7.69 0.95
C MET A 272 3.95 7.12 -0.26
N ARG A 273 3.94 5.79 -0.38
CA ARG A 273 4.40 5.04 -1.54
C ARG A 273 3.35 5.09 -2.65
N MET A 274 3.74 5.51 -3.85
CA MET A 274 2.87 5.42 -5.02
C MET A 274 2.72 3.96 -5.45
N GLY A 275 1.49 3.44 -5.55
CA GLY A 275 1.24 2.05 -5.95
C GLY A 275 -0.10 1.52 -5.47
N ARG A 276 -0.36 0.23 -5.74
CA ARG A 276 -1.52 -0.45 -5.15
C ARG A 276 -1.25 -0.74 -3.67
N PRO A 277 -2.26 -0.60 -2.79
CA PRO A 277 -2.20 -1.14 -1.44
C PRO A 277 -1.81 -2.62 -1.50
N ASP A 278 -0.73 -2.98 -0.81
CA ASP A 278 -0.34 -4.37 -0.60
C ASP A 278 -0.58 -4.81 0.85
N GLY A 279 -0.90 -3.88 1.76
CA GLY A 279 -1.12 -4.16 3.19
C GLY A 279 0.14 -4.64 3.92
N ASP A 280 1.30 -4.48 3.28
CA ASP A 280 2.60 -4.83 3.85
C ASP A 280 3.31 -3.59 4.41
N SER A 281 3.00 -2.39 3.90
CA SER A 281 3.64 -1.13 4.29
C SER A 281 2.61 -0.09 4.72
N PRO A 282 2.83 0.58 5.87
CA PRO A 282 1.91 1.61 6.37
C PRO A 282 1.94 2.91 5.57
N GLN A 283 2.89 3.03 4.63
CA GLN A 283 2.98 4.15 3.69
C GLN A 283 2.14 3.94 2.44
N ASP A 284 1.30 2.89 2.34
CA ASP A 284 0.41 2.75 1.19
C ASP A 284 -0.75 3.77 1.22
N LEU A 285 -1.58 3.76 0.18
CA LEU A 285 -2.69 4.71 0.06
C LEU A 285 -3.69 4.60 1.23
N LEU A 286 -3.99 3.39 1.71
CA LEU A 286 -4.91 3.19 2.83
C LEU A 286 -4.30 3.71 4.14
N GLY A 287 -3.02 3.40 4.38
CA GLY A 287 -2.28 3.86 5.56
C GLY A 287 -2.06 5.39 5.59
N ALA A 288 -1.90 6.01 4.43
CA ALA A 288 -1.85 7.47 4.30
C ALA A 288 -3.16 8.13 4.73
N PHE A 289 -4.29 7.60 4.24
CA PHE A 289 -5.61 8.11 4.61
C PHE A 289 -5.94 7.88 6.07
N SER A 290 -5.69 6.69 6.60
CA SER A 290 -5.95 6.39 8.02
C SER A 290 -5.13 7.31 8.93
N SER A 291 -3.89 7.62 8.56
CA SER A 291 -3.04 8.56 9.30
C SER A 291 -3.63 9.97 9.32
N ALA A 292 -4.24 10.44 8.23
CA ALA A 292 -4.90 11.74 8.18
C ALA A 292 -6.13 11.80 9.10
N VAL A 293 -7.05 10.84 8.98
CA VAL A 293 -8.38 10.94 9.60
C VAL A 293 -8.51 10.28 10.99
N LEU A 294 -7.61 9.36 11.35
CA LEU A 294 -7.61 8.71 12.67
C LEU A 294 -6.57 9.32 13.59
N ALA A 295 -6.81 9.19 14.91
CA ALA A 295 -5.83 9.56 15.95
C ALA A 295 -4.68 8.55 16.08
N SER A 296 -4.85 7.33 15.55
CA SER A 296 -3.82 6.30 15.50
C SER A 296 -3.98 5.46 14.23
N SER A 297 -2.86 5.16 13.58
CA SER A 297 -2.74 4.32 12.38
C SER A 297 -1.59 3.32 12.53
N PRO A 298 -1.53 2.24 11.71
CA PRO A 298 -0.36 1.34 11.69
C PRO A 298 0.94 2.10 11.42
N TYR A 299 0.88 3.21 10.68
CA TYR A 299 2.06 4.06 10.47
C TYR A 299 2.56 4.67 11.79
N SER A 300 1.70 5.34 12.56
CA SER A 300 2.09 5.89 13.86
C SER A 300 2.57 4.82 14.84
N ARG A 301 1.96 3.62 14.83
CA ARG A 301 2.39 2.49 15.68
C ARG A 301 3.74 1.93 15.24
N ALA A 302 3.98 1.77 13.93
CA ALA A 302 5.27 1.36 13.40
C ALA A 302 6.38 2.38 13.70
N LEU A 303 6.07 3.68 13.69
CA LEU A 303 6.99 4.74 14.12
C LEU A 303 7.30 4.63 15.62
N ALA A 304 6.31 4.33 16.47
CA ALA A 304 6.52 4.09 17.90
C ALA A 304 7.47 2.89 18.12
N GLU A 305 7.28 1.79 17.39
CA GLU A 305 8.17 0.62 17.43
C GLU A 305 9.60 0.95 16.97
N ALA A 306 9.76 1.79 15.94
CA ALA A 306 11.07 2.24 15.50
C ALA A 306 11.81 3.05 16.58
N VAL A 307 11.10 3.95 17.27
CA VAL A 307 11.65 4.73 18.39
C VAL A 307 11.97 3.83 19.59
N ALA A 308 11.08 2.89 19.92
CA ALA A 308 11.28 1.94 21.02
C ALA A 308 12.50 1.05 20.78
N ASP A 309 12.64 0.48 19.59
CA ASP A 309 13.82 -0.31 19.22
C ASP A 309 15.08 0.56 19.19
N TYR A 310 15.03 1.82 18.71
CA TYR A 310 16.18 2.72 18.70
C TYR A 310 16.76 2.93 20.10
N GLY A 311 15.88 2.97 21.11
CA GLY A 311 16.19 3.05 22.53
C GLY A 311 16.70 4.40 23.02
N PRO A 312 15.99 5.54 22.78
CA PRO A 312 16.28 6.79 23.51
C PRO A 312 16.27 6.57 25.03
N PRO A 313 17.21 7.14 25.79
CA PRO A 313 17.16 7.10 27.25
C PRO A 313 15.87 7.74 27.79
N PRO A 314 15.38 7.30 28.97
CA PRO A 314 14.24 7.95 29.61
C PRO A 314 14.45 9.45 29.79
N GLY A 315 13.44 10.24 29.42
CA GLY A 315 13.49 11.71 29.48
C GLY A 315 14.24 12.40 28.33
N ALA A 316 14.87 11.65 27.42
CA ALA A 316 15.55 12.23 26.27
C ALA A 316 14.55 12.99 25.37
N GLU A 317 14.97 14.16 24.89
CA GLU A 317 14.15 15.02 24.05
C GLU A 317 14.07 14.46 22.63
N LEU A 318 12.85 14.43 22.09
CA LEU A 318 12.54 13.91 20.78
C LEU A 318 11.84 14.99 19.93
N ALA A 319 12.41 15.27 18.76
CA ALA A 319 11.75 16.03 17.70
C ALA A 319 11.19 15.08 16.64
N LEU A 320 9.98 15.36 16.17
CA LEU A 320 9.33 14.62 15.11
C LEU A 320 9.26 15.50 13.86
N VAL A 321 9.72 15.00 12.71
CA VAL A 321 9.70 15.71 11.44
C VAL A 321 9.08 14.80 10.38
N GLY A 322 8.03 15.25 9.71
CA GLY A 322 7.28 14.43 8.77
C GLY A 322 6.80 15.19 7.55
N HIS A 323 6.69 14.48 6.43
CA HIS A 323 6.15 15.00 5.16
C HIS A 323 4.93 14.17 4.72
N SER A 324 3.90 14.83 4.19
CA SER A 324 2.70 14.18 3.66
C SER A 324 2.06 13.22 4.69
N ALA A 325 1.79 11.97 4.32
CA ALA A 325 1.30 10.93 5.23
C ALA A 325 2.17 10.77 6.50
N GLY A 326 3.48 10.99 6.39
CA GLY A 326 4.41 10.94 7.52
C GLY A 326 4.19 12.07 8.53
N GLY A 327 3.80 13.26 8.08
CA GLY A 327 3.43 14.38 8.96
C GLY A 327 2.17 14.07 9.77
N ALA A 328 1.15 13.50 9.13
CA ALA A 328 -0.05 13.02 9.82
C ALA A 328 0.28 11.91 10.84
N ALA A 329 1.17 10.98 10.48
CA ALA A 329 1.60 9.89 11.36
C ALA A 329 2.41 10.37 12.57
N ILE A 330 3.32 11.33 12.42
CA ILE A 330 4.04 11.90 13.58
C ILE A 330 3.12 12.69 14.49
N MET A 331 2.10 13.35 13.94
CA MET A 331 1.15 14.06 14.76
C MET A 331 0.31 13.07 15.56
N ASN A 332 -0.18 11.98 14.96
CA ASN A 332 -0.82 10.88 15.69
C ASN A 332 0.05 10.33 16.82
N LEU A 333 1.36 10.19 16.58
CA LEU A 333 2.31 9.79 17.62
C LEU A 333 2.44 10.83 18.74
N ALA A 334 2.44 12.12 18.42
CA ALA A 334 2.43 13.21 19.40
C ALA A 334 1.11 13.32 20.18
N GLN A 335 -0.02 12.82 19.65
CA GLN A 335 -1.31 12.75 20.37
C GLN A 335 -1.38 11.54 21.33
N ASP A 336 -0.50 10.55 21.17
CA ASP A 336 -0.51 9.34 21.98
C ASP A 336 0.06 9.62 23.38
N ALA A 337 -0.82 9.73 24.38
CA ALA A 337 -0.44 9.97 25.76
C ALA A 337 0.49 8.87 26.33
N GLY A 338 0.37 7.62 25.88
CA GLY A 338 1.26 6.53 26.28
C GLY A 338 2.65 6.68 25.68
N PHE A 339 2.77 7.15 24.44
CA PHE A 339 4.04 7.49 23.82
C PHE A 339 4.70 8.70 24.51
N CYS A 340 3.96 9.79 24.71
CA CYS A 340 4.45 11.00 25.38
C CYS A 340 4.77 10.78 26.87
N ALA A 341 4.18 9.78 27.53
CA ALA A 341 4.59 9.39 28.88
C ALA A 341 5.96 8.70 28.91
N ARG A 342 6.38 8.06 27.80
CA ARG A 342 7.68 7.38 27.68
C ARG A 342 8.78 8.26 27.09
N HIS A 343 8.41 9.22 26.24
CA HIS A 343 9.33 10.07 25.50
C HIS A 343 8.94 11.55 25.61
N THR A 344 9.93 12.41 25.83
CA THR A 344 9.71 13.86 25.90
C THR A 344 9.65 14.44 24.49
N VAL A 345 8.46 14.48 23.89
CA VAL A 345 8.24 15.08 22.57
C VAL A 345 8.24 16.60 22.69
N THR A 346 9.30 17.25 22.23
CA THR A 346 9.45 18.71 22.34
C THR A 346 9.01 19.46 21.08
N HIS A 347 9.16 18.83 19.90
CA HIS A 347 8.87 19.45 18.61
C HIS A 347 8.13 18.47 17.68
N ALA A 348 7.16 18.98 16.93
CA ALA A 348 6.55 18.29 15.79
C ALA A 348 6.47 19.23 14.58
N VAL A 349 7.18 18.89 13.50
CA VAL A 349 7.22 19.69 12.27
C VAL A 349 6.60 18.88 11.14
N ALA A 350 5.41 19.27 10.71
CA ALA A 350 4.66 18.62 9.64
C ALA A 350 4.71 19.48 8.37
N VAL A 351 5.12 18.89 7.25
CA VAL A 351 5.25 19.57 5.96
C VAL A 351 4.32 18.94 4.94
N GLY A 352 3.46 19.72 4.30
CA GLY A 352 2.49 19.27 3.31
C GLY A 352 1.56 18.17 3.84
N SER A 353 1.08 18.29 5.07
CA SER A 353 0.39 17.21 5.78
C SER A 353 -0.96 17.66 6.35
N PRO A 354 -2.01 16.81 6.29
CA PRO A 354 -3.31 17.10 6.91
C PRO A 354 -3.25 16.86 8.43
N VAL A 355 -3.06 17.94 9.20
CA VAL A 355 -2.84 17.88 10.66
C VAL A 355 -3.74 18.83 11.46
N ASP A 356 -4.66 19.54 10.82
CA ASP A 356 -5.42 20.65 11.40
C ASP A 356 -6.36 20.23 12.52
N PHE A 357 -6.75 18.96 12.61
CA PHE A 357 -7.56 18.45 13.72
C PHE A 357 -6.77 17.60 14.74
N LYS A 358 -5.44 17.58 14.63
CA LYS A 358 -4.57 16.84 15.55
C LYS A 358 -4.08 17.76 16.66
N ARG A 359 -3.84 17.23 17.86
CA ARG A 359 -3.33 17.99 19.02
C ARG A 359 -2.33 17.17 19.83
N PRO A 360 -1.13 17.68 20.13
CA PRO A 360 -0.18 16.94 20.95
C PRO A 360 -0.76 16.69 22.35
N ALA A 361 -0.43 15.54 22.95
CA ALA A 361 -0.84 15.18 24.31
C ALA A 361 -0.20 16.11 25.36
N ASP A 362 1.05 16.56 25.12
CA ASP A 362 1.71 17.57 25.94
C ASP A 362 1.51 18.96 25.28
N PRO A 363 0.83 19.92 25.94
CA PRO A 363 0.64 21.26 25.40
C PRO A 363 1.95 22.07 25.26
N ARG A 364 3.06 21.60 25.84
CA ARG A 364 4.39 22.22 25.69
C ARG A 364 5.10 21.81 24.41
N THR A 365 4.63 20.75 23.72
CA THR A 365 5.17 20.36 22.42
C THR A 365 4.95 21.49 21.43
N TRP A 366 6.03 22.03 20.87
CA TRP A 366 5.96 23.07 19.86
C TRP A 366 5.66 22.44 18.49
N VAL A 367 4.65 22.97 17.79
CA VAL A 367 4.20 22.43 16.50
C VAL A 367 4.38 23.47 15.40
N ALA A 368 4.91 23.02 14.26
CA ALA A 368 4.95 23.78 13.02
C ALA A 368 4.25 23.02 11.89
N SER A 369 3.40 23.70 11.14
CA SER A 369 2.74 23.19 9.94
C SER A 369 3.12 24.07 8.75
N VAL A 370 3.68 23.48 7.69
CA VAL A 370 4.06 24.18 6.46
C VAL A 370 3.29 23.58 5.29
N THR A 371 2.37 24.32 4.68
CA THR A 371 1.45 23.84 3.63
C THR A 371 1.48 24.76 2.42
N ASN A 372 1.23 24.18 1.24
CA ASN A 372 1.06 24.93 0.01
C ASN A 372 -0.43 25.02 -0.36
N ARG A 373 -0.94 26.21 -0.68
CA ARG A 373 -2.35 26.45 -1.05
C ARG A 373 -2.82 25.70 -2.29
N HIS A 374 -1.89 25.28 -3.15
CA HIS A 374 -2.16 24.48 -4.35
C HIS A 374 -1.92 22.98 -4.16
N ASP A 375 -1.59 22.56 -2.94
CA ASP A 375 -1.47 21.17 -2.55
C ASP A 375 -2.77 20.69 -1.93
N ILE A 376 -3.43 19.73 -2.58
CA ILE A 376 -4.72 19.20 -2.10
C ILE A 376 -4.57 18.29 -0.87
N ILE A 377 -3.37 17.76 -0.61
CA ILE A 377 -3.18 16.74 0.43
C ILE A 377 -3.35 17.29 1.85
N PRO A 378 -2.78 18.46 2.22
CA PRO A 378 -3.09 19.11 3.49
C PRO A 378 -4.58 19.29 3.72
N THR A 379 -5.37 19.54 2.67
CA THR A 379 -6.80 19.84 2.81
C THR A 379 -7.71 18.64 3.04
N LEU A 380 -7.15 17.43 3.04
CA LEU A 380 -7.94 16.19 3.14
C LEU A 380 -8.54 15.95 4.52
N ASP A 381 -8.06 16.62 5.57
CA ASP A 381 -8.72 16.61 6.88
C ASP A 381 -9.90 17.61 6.97
N GLY A 382 -10.11 18.40 5.91
CA GLY A 382 -11.25 19.28 5.73
C GLY A 382 -10.93 20.78 5.88
N GLN A 383 -9.69 21.18 6.16
CA GLN A 383 -9.32 22.60 6.23
C GLN A 383 -8.55 23.04 4.99
N GLY A 384 -8.91 24.18 4.41
CA GLY A 384 -8.29 24.72 3.19
C GLY A 384 -7.94 26.20 3.32
N ALA A 385 -7.56 26.83 2.20
CA ALA A 385 -7.20 28.24 2.18
C ALA A 385 -8.37 29.17 2.56
N GLY A 386 -9.62 28.70 2.49
CA GLY A 386 -10.80 29.45 2.90
C GLY A 386 -11.14 29.29 4.39
N THR A 387 -10.34 28.54 5.16
CA THR A 387 -10.56 28.34 6.60
C THR A 387 -10.67 29.68 7.31
N CYS A 388 -11.80 29.88 8.00
CA CYS A 388 -12.06 31.11 8.75
C CYS A 388 -11.87 30.93 10.26
N PHE A 389 -11.22 29.86 10.72
CA PHE A 389 -10.95 29.61 12.14
C PHE A 389 -9.46 29.49 12.40
N ASP A 390 -9.01 29.96 13.55
CA ASP A 390 -7.70 29.59 14.08
C ASP A 390 -7.87 28.38 15.00
N LEU A 391 -7.65 27.17 14.45
CA LEU A 391 -7.81 25.92 15.20
C LEU A 391 -6.72 25.75 16.26
N HIS A 392 -5.54 26.35 16.04
CA HIS A 392 -4.35 26.18 16.88
C HIS A 392 -3.56 27.48 17.02
N PRO A 393 -4.03 28.43 17.85
CA PRO A 393 -3.39 29.73 18.02
C PRO A 393 -1.96 29.67 18.59
N GLY A 394 -1.54 28.52 19.14
CA GLY A 394 -0.19 28.28 19.65
C GLY A 394 0.77 27.63 18.65
N TRP A 395 0.30 27.28 17.45
CA TRP A 395 1.13 26.63 16.42
C TRP A 395 1.78 27.66 15.51
N TYR A 396 2.94 27.29 14.95
CA TYR A 396 3.54 28.04 13.87
C TYR A 396 3.04 27.51 12.53
N VAL A 397 2.03 28.18 11.96
CA VAL A 397 1.41 27.78 10.68
C VAL A 397 1.90 28.68 9.55
N VAL A 398 2.39 28.05 8.49
CA VAL A 398 2.85 28.70 7.25
C VAL A 398 2.06 28.10 6.10
N ASP A 399 1.18 28.90 5.52
CA ASP A 399 0.43 28.54 4.33
C ASP A 399 0.81 29.49 3.18
N TYR A 400 1.40 28.94 2.12
CA TYR A 400 2.04 29.71 1.06
C TYR A 400 1.61 29.24 -0.34
N SER A 401 1.89 30.05 -1.36
CA SER A 401 1.76 29.67 -2.76
C SER A 401 3.11 29.67 -3.44
N ASP A 402 3.35 28.74 -4.37
CA ASP A 402 4.54 28.73 -5.21
C ASP A 402 4.20 29.05 -6.67
N SER A 403 5.21 29.47 -7.44
CA SER A 403 5.06 29.87 -8.84
C SER A 403 4.65 28.74 -9.79
N THR A 404 4.70 27.48 -9.37
CA THR A 404 4.30 26.37 -10.23
C THR A 404 2.80 26.18 -10.21
N HIS A 405 2.13 26.40 -9.07
CA HIS A 405 0.70 26.13 -8.88
C HIS A 405 0.27 24.74 -9.36
N LEU A 406 1.17 23.74 -9.35
CA LEU A 406 0.95 22.46 -10.02
C LEU A 406 1.01 21.28 -9.04
N PHE A 407 -0.14 20.75 -8.67
CA PHE A 407 -0.26 19.41 -8.11
C PHE A 407 0.02 18.35 -9.19
N PRO A 408 0.65 17.19 -8.87
CA PRO A 408 1.23 16.79 -7.59
C PRO A 408 2.68 17.29 -7.36
N HIS A 409 3.23 18.13 -8.23
CA HIS A 409 4.62 18.58 -8.13
C HIS A 409 4.84 19.45 -6.88
N CYS A 410 3.90 20.34 -6.55
CA CYS A 410 3.91 21.15 -5.33
C CYS A 410 3.88 20.31 -4.04
N HIS A 411 3.41 19.04 -4.11
CA HIS A 411 3.33 18.14 -2.97
C HIS A 411 4.64 17.38 -2.71
N SER A 412 5.61 17.39 -3.63
CA SER A 412 6.84 16.62 -3.45
C SER A 412 7.73 17.17 -2.34
N ILE A 413 8.47 16.30 -1.66
CA ILE A 413 9.40 16.73 -0.61
C ILE A 413 10.49 17.62 -1.19
N GLU A 414 10.93 17.34 -2.41
CA GLU A 414 11.92 18.15 -3.13
C GLU A 414 11.40 19.58 -3.38
N ARG A 415 10.11 19.73 -3.66
CA ARG A 415 9.51 21.05 -3.90
C ARG A 415 9.34 21.83 -2.61
N TYR A 416 8.84 21.21 -1.53
CA TYR A 416 8.80 21.85 -0.22
C TYR A 416 10.21 22.27 0.28
N LEU A 417 11.22 21.45 0.02
CA LEU A 417 12.63 21.79 0.31
C LEU A 417 13.10 23.02 -0.46
N ALA A 418 12.83 23.09 -1.76
CA ALA A 418 13.18 24.24 -2.59
C ALA A 418 12.46 25.50 -2.08
N ASN A 419 11.15 25.42 -1.84
CA ASN A 419 10.36 26.54 -1.37
C ASN A 419 10.83 27.03 0.02
N LEU A 420 11.17 26.13 0.96
CA LEU A 420 11.76 26.52 2.25
C LEU A 420 13.16 27.13 2.14
N THR A 421 13.90 26.79 1.09
CA THR A 421 15.24 27.32 0.85
C THR A 421 15.17 28.70 0.22
N ASP A 422 14.37 28.84 -0.82
CA ASP A 422 14.41 29.98 -1.75
C ASP A 422 13.23 30.95 -1.55
N ASP A 423 12.02 30.44 -1.30
CA ASP A 423 10.78 31.23 -1.28
C ASP A 423 10.32 31.61 0.13
N LEU A 424 10.72 30.84 1.16
CA LEU A 424 10.27 30.99 2.56
C LEU A 424 11.43 31.10 3.57
N PRO A 425 12.43 31.96 3.35
CA PRO A 425 13.61 32.04 4.20
C PRO A 425 13.27 32.43 5.65
N GLU A 426 12.28 33.29 5.89
CA GLU A 426 11.86 33.70 7.23
C GLU A 426 11.21 32.55 7.99
N ALA A 427 10.36 31.76 7.31
CA ALA A 427 9.73 30.59 7.91
C ALA A 427 10.76 29.51 8.27
N ARG A 428 11.69 29.24 7.34
CA ARG A 428 12.83 28.36 7.59
C ARG A 428 13.62 28.83 8.81
N GLU A 429 13.98 30.11 8.88
CA GLU A 429 14.77 30.65 9.98
C GLU A 429 14.05 30.59 11.33
N HIS A 430 12.75 30.86 11.36
CA HIS A 430 11.96 30.71 12.58
C HIS A 430 11.97 29.26 13.09
N ILE A 431 11.70 28.30 12.21
CA ILE A 431 11.71 26.88 12.58
C ILE A 431 13.11 26.42 13.00
N GLU A 432 14.16 26.87 12.31
CA GLU A 432 15.56 26.57 12.66
C GLU A 432 15.97 27.16 14.02
N GLN A 433 15.47 28.35 14.37
CA GLN A 433 15.68 28.93 15.70
C GLN A 433 15.01 28.10 16.80
N ARG A 434 13.79 27.62 16.56
CA ARG A 434 13.08 26.73 17.50
C ARG A 434 13.79 25.38 17.64
N LEU A 435 14.32 24.85 16.55
CA LEU A 435 15.12 23.62 16.53
C LEU A 435 16.58 23.81 16.95
N ALA A 436 17.00 24.96 17.49
CA ALA A 436 18.41 25.26 17.80
C ALA A 436 19.08 24.19 18.68
N ALA A 437 18.35 23.60 19.63
CA ALA A 437 18.84 22.52 20.50
C ALA A 437 19.15 21.21 19.75
N PHE A 438 18.52 21.00 18.59
CA PHE A 438 18.72 19.86 17.70
C PHE A 438 19.73 20.17 16.58
N ARG A 439 20.41 21.31 16.63
CA ARG A 439 21.46 21.66 15.67
C ARG A 439 22.80 21.22 16.21
N GLY A 440 23.52 20.40 15.45
CA GLY A 440 24.81 19.91 15.89
C GLY A 440 25.22 18.66 15.15
N ARG A 441 26.19 17.92 15.67
CA ARG A 441 26.75 16.75 14.97
C ARG A 441 25.82 15.55 15.13
N VAL A 442 25.51 14.87 14.03
CA VAL A 442 24.81 13.58 14.09
C VAL A 442 25.80 12.53 14.60
N VAL A 443 25.47 11.88 15.72
CA VAL A 443 26.33 10.88 16.37
C VAL A 443 25.89 9.44 16.09
N ARG A 444 24.62 9.25 15.71
CA ARG A 444 24.05 7.94 15.37
C ARG A 444 22.89 8.10 14.42
N SER A 445 22.84 7.26 13.37
CA SER A 445 21.73 7.18 12.42
C SER A 445 21.26 5.74 12.30
N GLN A 446 19.96 5.50 12.33
CA GLN A 446 19.38 4.18 12.08
C GLN A 446 18.13 4.30 11.21
N ALA A 447 18.15 3.65 10.05
CA ALA A 447 16.97 3.49 9.22
C ALA A 447 16.16 2.26 9.62
N TYR A 448 14.87 2.34 9.39
CA TYR A 448 13.88 1.30 9.67
C TYR A 448 13.04 1.03 8.44
N LEU A 449 12.69 -0.24 8.23
CA LEU A 449 11.60 -0.65 7.36
C LEU A 449 10.37 -0.91 8.23
N LEU A 450 9.26 -0.30 7.85
CA LEU A 450 8.00 -0.28 8.57
C LEU A 450 7.00 -1.24 7.91
N PHE A 451 6.14 -1.81 8.73
CA PHE A 451 5.12 -2.75 8.31
C PHE A 451 3.80 -2.48 9.02
N ASP A 452 2.69 -2.78 8.34
CA ASP A 452 1.36 -2.76 8.98
C ASP A 452 1.26 -3.81 10.07
N ARG A 453 1.87 -4.98 9.86
CA ARG A 453 1.95 -6.07 10.84
C ARG A 453 3.37 -6.60 10.93
N PRO A 454 3.79 -7.15 12.08
CA PRO A 454 5.07 -7.85 12.18
C PRO A 454 5.23 -8.83 11.01
N PRO A 455 6.31 -8.73 10.21
CA PRO A 455 6.49 -9.64 9.10
C PRO A 455 6.72 -11.05 9.64
N ASP A 456 6.06 -12.03 9.01
CA ASP A 456 6.32 -13.43 9.30
C ASP A 456 7.83 -13.75 9.17
N PRO A 457 8.38 -14.64 10.01
CA PRO A 457 9.76 -15.10 9.86
C PRO A 457 10.02 -15.59 8.44
N VAL A 458 11.20 -15.28 7.89
CA VAL A 458 11.54 -15.61 6.50
C VAL A 458 11.29 -17.10 6.22
N GLY A 459 10.31 -17.37 5.36
CA GLY A 459 9.93 -18.72 4.96
C GLY A 459 8.73 -19.29 5.71
N PHE A 460 8.20 -18.66 6.75
CA PHE A 460 6.96 -19.09 7.39
C PHE A 460 5.73 -18.78 6.49
N PRO A 461 4.67 -19.62 6.52
CA PRO A 461 4.62 -20.97 7.09
C PRO A 461 5.24 -22.04 6.17
N PHE A 462 5.49 -21.72 4.89
CA PHE A 462 5.76 -22.73 3.87
C PHE A 462 7.04 -23.55 4.10
N LEU A 463 8.13 -22.92 4.55
CA LEU A 463 9.43 -23.52 4.85
C LEU A 463 9.58 -23.92 6.33
N ALA A 464 8.58 -23.66 7.16
CA ALA A 464 8.53 -24.05 8.57
C ALA A 464 8.04 -25.50 8.68
N VAL A 465 8.89 -26.43 8.27
CA VAL A 465 8.62 -27.88 8.28
C VAL A 465 9.67 -28.62 9.10
N PRO A 466 9.31 -29.76 9.73
CA PRO A 466 10.28 -30.62 10.40
C PRO A 466 11.41 -31.02 9.44
N THR A 467 12.66 -30.91 9.89
CA THR A 467 13.84 -31.35 9.16
C THR A 467 14.46 -32.58 9.79
N ARG A 468 15.13 -33.40 8.97
CA ARG A 468 15.93 -34.53 9.43
C ARG A 468 17.30 -34.51 8.76
N PRO A 469 18.40 -34.72 9.51
CA PRO A 469 19.72 -34.85 8.92
C PRO A 469 19.83 -36.16 8.15
N VAL A 470 20.41 -36.10 6.96
CA VAL A 470 20.69 -37.24 6.12
C VAL A 470 22.18 -37.21 5.75
N GLY A 471 22.91 -38.27 6.11
CA GLY A 471 24.34 -38.34 5.86
C GLY A 471 24.68 -38.44 4.38
N GLY A 472 25.64 -37.63 3.92
CA GLY A 472 26.22 -37.68 2.59
C GLY A 472 27.75 -37.55 2.62
N PRO A 473 28.44 -37.78 1.49
CA PRO A 473 29.90 -37.73 1.39
C PRO A 473 30.54 -36.39 1.79
N GLY A 474 29.77 -35.30 1.78
CA GLY A 474 30.20 -33.95 2.17
C GLY A 474 29.65 -33.47 3.52
N GLY A 475 29.10 -34.36 4.35
CA GLY A 475 28.46 -34.03 5.63
C GLY A 475 26.94 -34.28 5.64
N ASN A 476 26.30 -33.92 6.75
CA ASN A 476 24.85 -34.05 6.91
C ASN A 476 24.12 -32.96 6.14
N VAL A 477 23.12 -33.34 5.35
CA VAL A 477 22.19 -32.41 4.67
C VAL A 477 20.80 -32.56 5.28
N GLU A 478 20.15 -31.44 5.61
CA GLU A 478 18.79 -31.46 6.14
C GLU A 478 17.75 -31.68 5.03
N LEU A 479 16.87 -32.67 5.22
CA LEU A 479 15.68 -32.89 4.39
C LEU A 479 14.39 -32.53 5.14
N PRO A 480 13.39 -31.92 4.47
CA PRO A 480 13.44 -31.49 3.07
C PRO A 480 14.43 -30.34 2.84
N ILE A 481 15.09 -30.31 1.68
CA ILE A 481 15.90 -29.17 1.26
C ILE A 481 14.95 -27.97 1.13
N ARG A 482 15.22 -26.94 1.92
CA ARG A 482 14.42 -25.70 1.98
C ARG A 482 15.09 -24.66 1.12
N CYS A 483 14.47 -24.26 0.02
CA CYS A 483 14.92 -23.16 -0.83
C CYS A 483 14.09 -21.92 -0.53
N ARG A 484 14.74 -20.84 -0.09
CA ARG A 484 14.10 -19.54 0.21
C ARG A 484 13.90 -18.68 -1.02
N ASP A 485 14.72 -18.89 -2.05
CA ASP A 485 14.73 -18.10 -3.27
C ASP A 485 15.46 -18.88 -4.37
N GLY A 486 14.88 -18.88 -5.55
CA GLY A 486 15.44 -19.51 -6.73
C GLY A 486 14.66 -19.21 -8.00
N ASP A 487 15.29 -19.55 -9.11
CA ASP A 487 14.75 -19.41 -10.46
C ASP A 487 14.47 -20.79 -11.05
N ALA A 488 13.47 -20.90 -11.91
CA ALA A 488 13.19 -22.14 -12.62
C ALA A 488 12.58 -21.92 -14.00
N LEU A 489 12.97 -22.76 -14.96
CA LEU A 489 12.41 -22.84 -16.30
C LEU A 489 12.04 -24.30 -16.60
N THR A 490 10.78 -24.54 -16.97
CA THR A 490 10.35 -25.83 -17.54
C THR A 490 9.93 -25.62 -18.98
N ALA A 491 10.66 -26.20 -19.93
CA ALA A 491 10.38 -26.14 -21.36
C ALA A 491 9.84 -27.49 -21.85
N TYR A 492 8.70 -27.47 -22.56
CA TYR A 492 8.08 -28.69 -23.08
C TYR A 492 8.24 -28.78 -24.60
N PHE A 493 8.78 -29.89 -25.07
CA PHE A 493 9.07 -30.18 -26.47
C PHE A 493 8.16 -31.27 -27.01
N ALA A 494 7.92 -31.24 -28.32
CA ALA A 494 7.23 -32.29 -29.05
C ALA A 494 8.23 -33.31 -29.59
N VAL A 495 8.08 -34.58 -29.25
CA VAL A 495 8.93 -35.68 -29.74
C VAL A 495 8.12 -36.77 -30.44
N ARG A 496 8.82 -37.66 -31.17
CA ARG A 496 8.20 -38.83 -31.82
C ARG A 496 7.62 -39.77 -30.74
N PRO A 497 6.33 -40.16 -30.84
CA PRO A 497 5.72 -41.04 -29.85
C PRO A 497 6.44 -42.39 -29.66
N ALA A 498 7.04 -42.94 -30.73
CA ALA A 498 7.80 -44.18 -30.66
C ALA A 498 9.06 -44.04 -29.77
N ALA A 499 9.84 -42.97 -29.96
CA ALA A 499 11.02 -42.70 -29.15
C ALA A 499 10.67 -42.46 -27.66
N ALA A 500 9.55 -41.80 -27.39
CA ALA A 500 9.06 -41.65 -26.02
C ALA A 500 8.56 -42.97 -25.41
N ALA A 501 8.01 -43.88 -26.22
CA ALA A 501 7.53 -45.19 -25.77
C ALA A 501 8.68 -46.14 -25.42
N GLU A 502 9.75 -46.13 -26.22
CA GLU A 502 10.98 -46.88 -25.95
C GLU A 502 11.60 -46.51 -24.60
N LEU A 503 11.62 -45.21 -24.27
CA LEU A 503 12.09 -44.73 -22.97
C LEU A 503 11.18 -45.12 -21.78
N LEU A 504 9.91 -45.48 -22.05
CA LEU A 504 8.95 -45.89 -21.02
C LEU A 504 8.81 -47.42 -20.92
N GLU A 505 9.41 -48.17 -21.84
CA GLU A 505 9.32 -49.63 -21.87
C GLU A 505 9.97 -50.24 -20.61
N GLY A 506 9.31 -51.22 -20.00
CA GLY A 506 9.78 -51.85 -18.76
C GLY A 506 9.70 -50.99 -17.49
N THR A 507 9.27 -49.72 -17.58
CA THR A 507 9.21 -48.82 -16.41
C THR A 507 7.98 -49.00 -15.53
N GLY A 508 6.94 -49.68 -16.04
CA GLY A 508 5.64 -49.85 -15.36
C GLY A 508 4.75 -48.60 -15.36
N LEU A 509 5.13 -47.52 -16.06
CA LEU A 509 4.34 -46.30 -16.18
C LEU A 509 3.38 -46.34 -17.38
N GLY A 510 2.31 -45.53 -17.31
CA GLY A 510 1.38 -45.32 -18.41
C GLY A 510 2.00 -44.64 -19.64
N PRO A 511 1.29 -44.59 -20.77
CA PRO A 511 1.81 -44.04 -22.02
C PRO A 511 2.16 -42.54 -21.89
N ALA A 512 3.14 -42.08 -22.66
CA ALA A 512 3.50 -40.67 -22.74
C ALA A 512 2.28 -39.78 -23.07
N VAL A 513 2.20 -38.63 -22.43
CA VAL A 513 1.16 -37.62 -22.68
C VAL A 513 1.35 -37.08 -24.09
N ARG A 514 0.27 -37.08 -24.89
CA ARG A 514 0.29 -36.62 -26.27
C ARG A 514 -0.43 -35.30 -26.47
N VAL A 515 0.15 -34.42 -27.29
CA VAL A 515 -0.47 -33.17 -27.78
C VAL A 515 -0.35 -33.15 -29.29
N ALA A 516 -1.47 -33.00 -30.00
CA ALA A 516 -1.52 -33.02 -31.45
C ALA A 516 -0.78 -34.23 -32.07
N GLY A 517 -0.93 -35.41 -31.47
CA GLY A 517 -0.30 -36.66 -31.92
C GLY A 517 1.19 -36.83 -31.56
N ARG A 518 1.86 -35.81 -30.99
CA ARG A 518 3.26 -35.88 -30.54
C ARG A 518 3.35 -36.14 -29.04
N ALA A 519 4.38 -36.87 -28.58
CA ALA A 519 4.62 -37.05 -27.16
C ALA A 519 5.29 -35.80 -26.57
N LEU A 520 4.96 -35.46 -25.32
CA LEU A 520 5.56 -34.35 -24.61
C LEU A 520 6.81 -34.78 -23.84
N LEU A 521 7.87 -34.00 -23.98
CA LEU A 521 9.11 -34.13 -23.21
C LEU A 521 9.38 -32.82 -22.47
N ALA A 522 9.75 -32.89 -21.21
CA ALA A 522 10.07 -31.73 -20.39
C ALA A 522 11.59 -31.63 -20.16
N VAL A 523 12.13 -30.42 -20.33
CA VAL A 523 13.46 -30.01 -19.88
C VAL A 523 13.25 -28.97 -18.78
N HIS A 524 13.59 -29.34 -17.55
CA HIS A 524 13.50 -28.47 -16.38
C HIS A 524 14.89 -28.04 -15.95
N ALA A 525 15.12 -26.75 -15.80
CA ALA A 525 16.33 -26.20 -15.19
C ALA A 525 15.95 -25.29 -14.03
N ALA A 526 16.69 -25.37 -12.92
CA ALA A 526 16.49 -24.46 -11.79
C ALA A 526 17.81 -24.03 -11.18
N TRP A 527 17.84 -22.81 -10.66
CA TRP A 527 18.93 -22.23 -9.87
C TRP A 527 18.41 -21.97 -8.46
N ASN A 528 18.77 -22.84 -7.52
CA ASN A 528 18.34 -22.76 -6.14
C ASN A 528 19.38 -21.95 -5.35
N ARG A 529 19.17 -20.63 -5.23
CA ARG A 529 20.16 -19.68 -4.69
C ARG A 529 20.42 -19.85 -3.20
N ARG A 530 19.34 -19.89 -2.41
CA ARG A 530 19.40 -19.87 -0.94
C ARG A 530 18.77 -21.14 -0.37
N THR A 531 19.56 -22.18 -0.16
CA THR A 531 19.05 -23.47 0.33
C THR A 531 19.73 -23.96 1.61
N SER A 532 19.09 -24.89 2.32
CA SER A 532 19.68 -25.62 3.46
C SER A 532 20.83 -26.57 3.08
N ALA A 533 21.10 -26.77 1.79
CA ALA A 533 22.18 -27.62 1.27
C ALA A 533 23.28 -26.82 0.53
N GLY A 534 23.28 -25.49 0.64
CA GLY A 534 24.09 -24.59 -0.19
C GLY A 534 23.40 -24.25 -1.52
N GLY A 535 23.90 -23.23 -2.23
CA GLY A 535 23.37 -22.86 -3.55
C GLY A 535 23.72 -23.90 -4.61
N TYR A 536 22.77 -24.30 -5.46
CA TYR A 536 23.02 -25.27 -6.54
C TYR A 536 22.05 -25.11 -7.71
N ALA A 537 22.51 -25.50 -8.89
CA ALA A 537 21.70 -25.62 -10.09
C ALA A 537 21.37 -27.08 -10.39
N GLU A 538 20.27 -27.29 -11.10
CA GLU A 538 19.82 -28.60 -11.53
C GLU A 538 19.22 -28.56 -12.93
N LEU A 539 19.34 -29.69 -13.62
CA LEU A 539 18.74 -29.96 -14.91
C LEU A 539 18.08 -31.35 -14.87
N HIS A 540 16.82 -31.41 -15.28
CA HIS A 540 16.07 -32.65 -15.42
C HIS A 540 15.49 -32.76 -16.82
N VAL A 541 15.69 -33.92 -17.44
CA VAL A 541 15.14 -34.24 -18.76
C VAL A 541 14.24 -35.46 -18.62
N GLY A 542 13.04 -35.41 -19.18
CA GLY A 542 12.21 -36.60 -19.17
C GLY A 542 10.87 -36.53 -19.90
N VAL A 543 10.23 -37.69 -20.04
CA VAL A 543 8.97 -37.86 -20.78
C VAL A 543 7.79 -37.55 -19.87
N VAL A 544 6.85 -36.72 -20.32
CA VAL A 544 5.66 -36.38 -19.53
C VAL A 544 4.68 -37.55 -19.53
N VAL A 545 4.26 -37.99 -18.35
CA VAL A 545 3.37 -39.15 -18.12
C VAL A 545 2.13 -38.75 -17.29
N PRO A 546 0.98 -39.41 -17.47
CA PRO A 546 -0.25 -39.14 -16.71
C PRO A 546 -0.20 -39.65 -15.26
N GLY A 547 0.85 -40.40 -14.90
CA GLY A 547 1.07 -41.03 -13.59
C GLY A 547 1.10 -42.56 -13.66
N PRO A 548 1.59 -43.23 -12.60
CA PRO A 548 1.84 -44.68 -12.58
C PRO A 548 0.60 -45.56 -12.79
N SER A 549 -0.57 -45.17 -12.26
CA SER A 549 -1.79 -46.00 -12.34
C SER A 549 -2.74 -45.64 -13.50
N ARG A 550 -2.41 -44.65 -14.35
CA ARG A 550 -3.28 -44.21 -15.45
C ARG A 550 -2.84 -44.79 -16.79
N ARG A 551 -3.69 -45.63 -17.38
CA ARG A 551 -3.45 -46.28 -18.69
C ARG A 551 -3.89 -45.45 -19.91
N SER A 552 -4.54 -44.29 -19.70
CA SER A 552 -5.07 -43.46 -20.79
C SER A 552 -4.15 -42.30 -21.15
N SER A 553 -3.94 -42.09 -22.47
CA SER A 553 -3.17 -41.01 -23.08
C SER A 553 -3.98 -39.74 -23.39
N ARG A 554 -5.29 -39.71 -23.04
CA ARG A 554 -6.28 -38.66 -23.38
C ARG A 554 -6.35 -37.48 -22.34
N PRO A 555 -6.94 -36.32 -22.69
CA PRO A 555 -6.46 -34.98 -22.33
C PRO A 555 -6.83 -34.45 -20.93
N ALA A 556 -7.27 -35.30 -20.00
CA ALA A 556 -7.55 -34.89 -18.61
C ALA A 556 -6.28 -34.47 -17.82
N VAL A 557 -5.12 -34.44 -18.48
CA VAL A 557 -3.80 -34.11 -17.93
C VAL A 557 -3.50 -32.60 -17.98
N ARG A 558 -4.11 -31.84 -18.90
CA ARG A 558 -3.88 -30.38 -18.99
C ARG A 558 -4.18 -29.61 -17.70
N PRO A 559 -5.34 -29.80 -17.03
CA PRO A 559 -5.57 -29.17 -15.73
C PRO A 559 -4.67 -29.76 -14.64
N ASP A 560 -4.26 -31.03 -14.73
CA ASP A 560 -3.44 -31.69 -13.72
C ASP A 560 -1.98 -31.21 -13.74
N LEU A 561 -1.39 -30.92 -14.91
CA LEU A 561 0.01 -30.44 -15.03
C LEU A 561 0.24 -29.11 -14.29
N LEU A 562 -0.79 -28.28 -14.18
CA LEU A 562 -0.73 -26.98 -13.50
C LEU A 562 -1.17 -27.06 -12.02
N ARG A 563 -1.55 -28.25 -11.52
CA ARG A 563 -1.82 -28.44 -10.08
C ARG A 563 -0.51 -28.41 -9.30
N ALA A 564 -0.62 -28.02 -8.03
CA ALA A 564 0.46 -28.09 -7.07
C ALA A 564 1.04 -29.51 -6.99
N ALA A 565 2.36 -29.61 -6.90
CA ALA A 565 3.10 -30.86 -7.01
C ALA A 565 2.60 -31.94 -6.05
N GLU A 566 2.17 -31.59 -4.83
CA GLU A 566 1.63 -32.52 -3.84
C GLU A 566 0.27 -33.14 -4.23
N LEU A 567 -0.52 -32.45 -5.04
CA LEU A 567 -1.84 -32.93 -5.52
C LEU A 567 -1.75 -33.60 -6.90
N ARG A 568 -0.60 -33.47 -7.58
CA ARG A 568 -0.43 -33.84 -8.97
C ARG A 568 -0.08 -35.33 -9.14
N ARG A 569 -0.81 -36.01 -10.03
CA ARG A 569 -0.55 -37.40 -10.45
C ARG A 569 0.33 -37.45 -11.69
N SER A 570 0.13 -36.54 -12.63
CA SER A 570 1.02 -36.37 -13.77
C SER A 570 2.41 -35.87 -13.37
N GLY A 571 3.40 -36.17 -14.19
CA GLY A 571 4.77 -35.78 -13.91
C GLY A 571 5.70 -36.15 -15.04
N THR A 572 6.99 -36.04 -14.79
CA THR A 572 8.03 -36.31 -15.77
C THR A 572 8.74 -37.60 -15.38
N PHE A 573 8.68 -38.63 -16.22
CA PHE A 573 9.57 -39.77 -16.09
C PHE A 573 11.00 -39.31 -16.42
N LEU A 574 11.85 -39.25 -15.41
CA LEU A 574 13.19 -38.69 -15.49
C LEU A 574 14.09 -39.65 -16.25
N VAL A 575 14.43 -39.24 -17.47
CA VAL A 575 15.38 -39.93 -18.35
C VAL A 575 16.81 -39.57 -17.94
N GLY A 576 17.02 -38.45 -17.26
CA GLY A 576 18.23 -38.24 -16.48
C GLY A 576 18.26 -36.86 -15.83
N SER A 577 19.17 -36.73 -14.88
CA SER A 577 19.33 -35.54 -14.07
C SER A 577 20.79 -35.11 -14.02
N ALA A 578 21.03 -33.81 -13.93
CA ALA A 578 22.35 -33.25 -13.73
C ALA A 578 22.30 -32.13 -12.69
N VAL A 579 23.39 -31.97 -11.94
CA VAL A 579 23.57 -30.90 -10.95
C VAL A 579 24.99 -30.36 -11.02
N ASP A 580 25.24 -29.19 -10.46
CA ASP A 580 26.55 -28.52 -10.47
C ASP A 580 27.36 -28.70 -9.19
N THR A 581 26.76 -29.21 -8.12
CA THR A 581 27.43 -29.40 -6.82
C THR A 581 27.63 -30.88 -6.47
N VAL A 582 28.80 -31.20 -5.94
CA VAL A 582 29.15 -32.57 -5.51
C VAL A 582 28.24 -33.05 -4.37
N ALA A 583 27.92 -32.17 -3.42
CA ALA A 583 27.07 -32.48 -2.27
C ALA A 583 25.67 -32.93 -2.71
N VAL A 584 25.03 -32.21 -3.63
CA VAL A 584 23.69 -32.56 -4.12
C VAL A 584 23.74 -33.76 -5.06
N ARG A 585 24.79 -33.90 -5.88
CA ARG A 585 25.00 -35.07 -6.75
C ARG A 585 25.02 -36.37 -5.94
N ALA A 586 25.70 -36.37 -4.80
CA ALA A 586 25.77 -37.53 -3.92
C ALA A 586 24.43 -37.93 -3.30
N LEU A 587 23.47 -36.99 -3.20
CA LEU A 587 22.11 -37.26 -2.77
C LEU A 587 21.17 -37.63 -3.93
N GLY A 588 21.66 -37.66 -5.17
CA GLY A 588 20.80 -37.71 -6.35
C GLY A 588 19.89 -38.94 -6.43
N SER A 589 20.41 -40.12 -6.07
CA SER A 589 19.61 -41.34 -5.97
C SER A 589 18.52 -41.26 -4.91
N ARG A 590 18.75 -40.50 -3.81
CA ARG A 590 17.74 -40.28 -2.77
C ARG A 590 16.73 -39.20 -3.15
N LEU A 591 17.15 -38.13 -3.82
CA LEU A 591 16.29 -37.00 -4.17
C LEU A 591 15.41 -37.28 -5.39
N TRP A 592 15.94 -37.97 -6.40
CA TRP A 592 15.25 -38.21 -7.66
C TRP A 592 15.03 -39.70 -7.98
N GLY A 593 15.67 -40.61 -7.26
CA GLY A 593 15.54 -42.05 -7.47
C GLY A 593 16.38 -42.63 -8.61
N GLY A 594 17.15 -41.81 -9.32
CA GLY A 594 17.92 -42.21 -10.51
C GLY A 594 19.34 -41.63 -10.55
N GLU A 595 20.10 -42.03 -11.57
CA GLU A 595 21.45 -41.52 -11.79
C GLU A 595 21.45 -40.00 -12.00
N THR A 596 22.39 -39.32 -11.34
CA THR A 596 22.55 -37.87 -11.41
C THR A 596 24.00 -37.52 -11.76
N TYR A 597 24.18 -36.80 -12.87
CA TYR A 597 25.48 -36.40 -13.37
C TYR A 597 25.95 -35.08 -12.75
N LEU A 598 27.26 -34.90 -12.64
CA LEU A 598 27.87 -33.63 -12.23
C LEU A 598 28.29 -32.86 -13.48
N THR A 599 27.76 -31.65 -13.67
CA THR A 599 28.12 -30.78 -14.80
C THR A 599 27.98 -29.31 -14.40
N PRO A 600 28.82 -28.39 -14.91
CA PRO A 600 28.57 -26.96 -14.79
C PRO A 600 27.21 -26.59 -15.38
N LEU A 601 26.43 -25.80 -14.63
CA LEU A 601 25.08 -25.37 -15.00
C LEU A 601 24.94 -23.87 -14.74
N GLU A 602 24.40 -23.14 -15.72
CA GLU A 602 24.02 -21.74 -15.56
C GLU A 602 22.57 -21.57 -16.04
N LEU A 603 21.76 -20.89 -15.22
CA LEU A 603 20.41 -20.46 -15.58
C LEU A 603 20.33 -18.94 -15.38
N ARG A 604 20.02 -18.22 -16.45
CA ARG A 604 19.66 -16.81 -16.40
C ARG A 604 18.25 -16.64 -16.93
N LEU A 605 17.39 -16.09 -16.08
CA LEU A 605 16.04 -15.69 -16.44
C LEU A 605 15.91 -14.18 -16.31
N ASP A 606 15.38 -13.58 -17.35
CA ASP A 606 14.86 -12.21 -17.35
C ASP A 606 13.37 -12.28 -17.71
N GLY A 607 12.59 -11.24 -17.44
CA GLY A 607 11.15 -11.20 -17.67
C GLY A 607 10.71 -11.54 -19.10
N ARG A 608 11.63 -11.51 -20.08
CA ARG A 608 11.34 -11.79 -21.50
C ARG A 608 12.29 -12.76 -22.18
N SER A 609 13.36 -13.22 -21.52
CA SER A 609 14.37 -14.09 -22.12
C SER A 609 14.89 -15.14 -21.16
N ALA A 610 15.37 -16.24 -21.71
CA ALA A 610 15.99 -17.30 -20.93
C ALA A 610 17.28 -17.77 -21.59
N HIS A 611 18.26 -18.09 -20.75
CA HIS A 611 19.49 -18.72 -21.12
C HIS A 611 19.80 -19.83 -20.11
N VAL A 612 19.92 -21.06 -20.61
CA VAL A 612 20.34 -22.23 -19.83
C VAL A 612 21.54 -22.85 -20.53
N THR A 613 22.61 -23.06 -19.79
CA THR A 613 23.81 -23.75 -20.28
C THR A 613 24.12 -24.89 -19.34
N ALA A 614 24.28 -26.09 -19.89
CA ALA A 614 24.60 -27.30 -19.15
C ALA A 614 25.82 -27.96 -19.77
N GLY A 615 27.01 -27.50 -19.36
CA GLY A 615 28.33 -28.00 -19.78
C GLY A 615 28.36 -28.70 -21.15
N GLN A 616 28.69 -29.99 -21.14
CA GLN A 616 28.77 -30.83 -22.33
C GLN A 616 27.42 -31.43 -22.76
N ILE A 617 26.27 -30.89 -22.32
CA ILE A 617 24.95 -31.48 -22.54
C ILE A 617 24.16 -30.64 -23.55
N LEU A 618 23.77 -29.42 -23.16
CA LEU A 618 22.89 -28.58 -23.96
C LEU A 618 23.06 -27.10 -23.67
N THR A 619 22.62 -26.29 -24.62
CA THR A 619 22.31 -24.86 -24.44
C THR A 619 20.86 -24.60 -24.86
N LEU A 620 20.07 -23.93 -24.03
CA LEU A 620 18.72 -23.46 -24.34
C LEU A 620 18.68 -21.94 -24.24
N ARG A 621 18.47 -21.23 -25.36
CA ARG A 621 18.51 -19.76 -25.38
C ARG A 621 17.48 -19.13 -26.29
N GLY A 622 17.05 -17.90 -25.97
CA GLY A 622 16.10 -17.13 -26.79
C GLY A 622 15.07 -16.35 -25.97
N ARG A 623 14.02 -15.85 -26.64
CA ARG A 623 12.97 -15.05 -26.03
C ARG A 623 11.79 -15.92 -25.60
N LEU A 624 11.26 -15.65 -24.40
CA LEU A 624 10.08 -16.33 -23.86
C LEU A 624 8.78 -15.76 -24.44
N GLY A 625 8.75 -14.48 -24.81
CA GLY A 625 7.53 -13.79 -25.24
C GLY A 625 6.60 -13.43 -24.06
N PRO A 626 5.37 -12.95 -24.34
CA PRO A 626 4.40 -12.63 -23.30
C PRO A 626 4.07 -13.89 -22.47
N GLY A 627 3.80 -13.71 -21.17
CA GLY A 627 3.53 -14.82 -20.25
C GLY A 627 2.29 -14.56 -19.40
N LEU A 628 1.40 -15.55 -19.34
CA LEU A 628 0.21 -15.54 -18.48
C LEU A 628 0.60 -15.85 -17.02
N PRO A 629 0.17 -15.06 -16.03
CA PRO A 629 0.48 -15.32 -14.63
C PRO A 629 -0.21 -16.58 -14.14
N VAL A 630 0.55 -17.47 -13.50
CA VAL A 630 0.07 -18.71 -12.87
C VAL A 630 0.78 -18.92 -11.53
N ASN A 631 0.26 -19.79 -10.67
CA ASN A 631 1.02 -20.27 -9.51
C ASN A 631 2.09 -21.26 -9.97
N ASP A 632 3.27 -21.26 -9.35
CA ASP A 632 4.30 -22.27 -9.66
C ASP A 632 3.77 -23.67 -9.26
N PRO A 633 3.58 -24.60 -10.20
CA PRO A 633 3.04 -25.92 -9.91
C PRO A 633 4.07 -26.86 -9.25
N GLY A 634 5.33 -26.45 -9.16
CA GLY A 634 6.42 -27.31 -8.71
C GLY A 634 6.74 -28.43 -9.70
N LEU A 635 7.63 -29.35 -9.29
CA LEU A 635 8.11 -30.44 -10.13
C LEU A 635 7.72 -31.79 -9.52
N VAL A 636 7.26 -32.71 -10.37
CA VAL A 636 7.00 -34.11 -10.02
C VAL A 636 7.80 -34.95 -11.00
N GLY A 637 8.74 -35.73 -10.47
CA GLY A 637 9.56 -36.65 -11.23
C GLY A 637 9.23 -38.10 -10.88
N TYR A 638 9.35 -39.00 -11.85
CA TYR A 638 9.25 -40.44 -11.67
C TYR A 638 10.51 -41.13 -12.15
N THR A 639 10.97 -42.15 -11.43
CA THR A 639 12.10 -43.01 -11.82
C THR A 639 11.76 -44.46 -11.52
N GLY A 640 12.34 -45.40 -12.28
CA GLY A 640 12.25 -46.84 -11.99
C GLY A 640 13.51 -47.30 -11.27
N ALA A 641 13.37 -47.89 -10.08
CA ALA A 641 14.47 -48.46 -9.31
C ALA A 641 14.06 -49.83 -8.74
N ALA A 642 14.83 -50.89 -9.05
CA ALA A 642 14.67 -52.23 -8.46
C ALA A 642 13.23 -52.79 -8.45
N GLY A 643 12.46 -52.59 -9.53
CA GLY A 643 11.07 -53.07 -9.63
C GLY A 643 10.04 -52.25 -8.86
N ALA A 644 10.40 -51.04 -8.43
CA ALA A 644 9.51 -50.04 -7.84
C ALA A 644 9.62 -48.70 -8.57
N VAL A 645 8.50 -47.97 -8.66
CA VAL A 645 8.48 -46.59 -9.17
C VAL A 645 8.69 -45.64 -7.99
N LEU A 646 9.69 -44.79 -8.07
CA LEU A 646 9.92 -43.71 -7.10
C LEU A 646 9.32 -42.41 -7.62
N ARG A 647 8.75 -41.62 -6.70
CA ARG A 647 8.18 -40.30 -6.96
C ARG A 647 9.00 -39.24 -6.24
N SER A 648 9.64 -38.35 -6.99
CA SER A 648 10.25 -37.13 -6.48
C SER A 648 9.27 -35.97 -6.58
N CYS A 649 9.22 -35.13 -5.55
CA CYS A 649 8.26 -34.03 -5.45
C CYS A 649 8.95 -32.76 -4.95
N VAL A 650 8.89 -31.70 -5.74
CA VAL A 650 9.34 -30.36 -5.40
C VAL A 650 8.11 -29.51 -5.23
N ARG A 651 7.72 -29.29 -3.96
CA ARG A 651 6.64 -28.35 -3.64
C ARG A 651 7.18 -26.96 -3.86
N ALA A 652 6.43 -26.11 -4.55
CA ALA A 652 6.82 -24.74 -4.82
C ALA A 652 5.77 -23.76 -4.30
N ARG A 653 6.23 -22.63 -3.79
CA ARG A 653 5.40 -21.46 -3.48
C ARG A 653 6.01 -20.26 -4.17
N GLY A 654 5.24 -19.61 -5.04
CA GLY A 654 5.70 -18.47 -5.82
C GLY A 654 4.84 -18.24 -7.05
N ARG A 655 5.04 -17.09 -7.70
CA ARG A 655 4.40 -16.79 -8.99
C ARG A 655 5.27 -17.32 -10.13
N ALA A 656 4.61 -17.85 -11.14
CA ALA A 656 5.22 -18.28 -12.39
C ALA A 656 4.50 -17.63 -13.58
N ARG A 657 5.12 -17.73 -14.76
CA ARG A 657 4.55 -17.27 -16.02
C ARG A 657 4.54 -18.41 -17.03
N LEU A 658 3.37 -18.63 -17.64
CA LEU A 658 3.17 -19.57 -18.73
C LEU A 658 3.32 -18.85 -20.06
N HIS A 659 4.30 -19.27 -20.86
CA HIS A 659 4.62 -18.72 -22.17
C HIS A 659 4.23 -19.73 -23.24
N ALA A 660 3.35 -19.34 -24.17
CA ALA A 660 2.97 -20.14 -25.31
C ALA A 660 3.91 -19.87 -26.49
N ALA A 661 4.38 -20.93 -27.16
CA ALA A 661 5.22 -20.87 -28.36
C ALA A 661 6.43 -19.91 -28.26
N PRO A 662 7.32 -20.06 -27.26
CA PRO A 662 8.51 -19.24 -27.13
C PRO A 662 9.47 -19.42 -28.31
N SER A 663 10.29 -18.41 -28.61
CA SER A 663 11.32 -18.48 -29.66
C SER A 663 12.66 -19.05 -29.17
N LEU A 664 12.62 -19.79 -28.05
CA LEU A 664 13.75 -20.52 -27.51
C LEU A 664 14.21 -21.63 -28.47
N ARG A 665 15.52 -21.87 -28.52
CA ARG A 665 16.11 -23.00 -29.24
C ARG A 665 16.98 -23.82 -28.30
N LEU A 666 16.76 -25.13 -28.31
CA LEU A 666 17.63 -26.11 -27.66
C LEU A 666 18.70 -26.54 -28.66
N LEU A 667 19.96 -26.46 -28.26
CA LEU A 667 21.11 -26.94 -29.00
C LEU A 667 21.78 -28.00 -28.14
N VAL A 668 22.04 -29.17 -28.71
CA VAL A 668 22.73 -30.27 -28.02
C VAL A 668 24.21 -30.21 -28.38
N GLU A 669 25.09 -30.48 -27.42
CA GLU A 669 26.54 -30.42 -27.67
C GLU A 669 26.96 -31.48 -28.72
N PRO A 670 27.42 -31.10 -29.93
CA PRO A 670 27.46 -32.01 -31.08
C PRO A 670 28.39 -33.21 -30.92
N ARG A 671 29.51 -33.05 -30.19
CA ARG A 671 30.55 -34.07 -30.02
C ARG A 671 30.62 -34.65 -28.61
N SER A 672 29.63 -34.36 -27.77
CA SER A 672 29.64 -34.84 -26.40
C SER A 672 29.39 -36.36 -26.32
N ALA A 673 30.20 -37.02 -25.50
CA ALA A 673 30.00 -38.40 -25.08
C ALA A 673 29.06 -38.51 -23.85
N HIS A 674 28.56 -37.39 -23.33
CA HIS A 674 27.70 -37.39 -22.16
C HIS A 674 26.38 -38.13 -22.43
N PRO A 675 25.95 -39.09 -21.58
CA PRO A 675 24.74 -39.90 -21.82
C PRO A 675 23.48 -39.07 -22.10
N LEU A 676 23.24 -38.02 -21.31
CA LEU A 676 22.13 -37.09 -21.55
C LEU A 676 22.20 -36.38 -22.91
N ALA A 677 23.39 -36.01 -23.41
CA ALA A 677 23.54 -35.41 -24.73
C ALA A 677 23.22 -36.42 -25.85
N GLY A 678 23.64 -37.69 -25.68
CA GLY A 678 23.23 -38.79 -26.55
C GLY A 678 21.71 -38.92 -26.65
N ARG A 679 21.03 -39.01 -25.50
CA ARG A 679 19.56 -39.15 -25.45
C ARG A 679 18.81 -37.98 -26.09
N LEU A 680 19.28 -36.74 -25.88
CA LEU A 680 18.67 -35.56 -26.51
C LEU A 680 18.79 -35.59 -28.05
N ARG A 681 19.90 -36.14 -28.58
CA ARG A 681 20.08 -36.34 -30.03
C ARG A 681 19.16 -37.44 -30.57
N GLU A 682 19.05 -38.58 -29.89
CA GLU A 682 18.14 -39.68 -30.26
C GLU A 682 16.67 -39.22 -30.32
N LEU A 683 16.29 -38.32 -29.40
CA LEU A 683 14.98 -37.69 -29.35
C LEU A 683 14.77 -36.58 -30.40
N ALA A 684 15.79 -36.29 -31.21
CA ALA A 684 15.81 -35.24 -32.24
C ALA A 684 15.46 -33.84 -31.69
N LEU A 685 16.03 -33.49 -30.53
CA LEU A 685 15.81 -32.19 -29.88
C LEU A 685 16.84 -31.12 -30.26
N ASP A 686 17.89 -31.47 -31.00
CA ASP A 686 18.85 -30.49 -31.48
C ASP A 686 18.21 -29.52 -32.48
N GLY A 687 18.34 -28.22 -32.22
CA GLY A 687 17.67 -27.15 -32.95
C GLY A 687 16.16 -26.98 -32.64
N ALA A 688 15.58 -27.83 -31.78
CA ALA A 688 14.14 -27.84 -31.51
C ALA A 688 13.67 -26.63 -30.71
N ARG A 689 12.39 -26.27 -30.91
CA ARG A 689 11.71 -25.20 -30.17
C ARG A 689 10.70 -25.79 -29.19
N PRO A 690 10.57 -25.25 -27.98
CA PRO A 690 9.54 -25.69 -27.05
C PRO A 690 8.15 -25.21 -27.51
N LEU A 691 7.13 -26.03 -27.25
CA LEU A 691 5.73 -25.69 -27.44
C LEU A 691 5.24 -24.67 -26.40
N LEU A 692 5.72 -24.81 -25.16
CA LEU A 692 5.40 -23.93 -24.05
C LEU A 692 6.52 -23.92 -23.01
N CYS A 693 6.62 -22.83 -22.26
CA CYS A 693 7.54 -22.69 -21.13
C CYS A 693 6.83 -22.18 -19.88
N LEU A 694 7.23 -22.69 -18.72
CA LEU A 694 6.89 -22.15 -17.41
C LEU A 694 8.15 -21.54 -16.81
N SER A 695 8.12 -20.24 -16.49
CA SER A 695 9.24 -19.53 -15.87
C SER A 695 8.86 -19.01 -14.47
N SER A 696 9.80 -19.03 -13.53
CA SER A 696 9.67 -18.39 -12.21
C SER A 696 11.02 -17.79 -11.81
N THR A 697 11.00 -16.58 -11.23
CA THR A 697 12.20 -15.79 -10.89
C THR A 697 12.35 -15.55 -9.38
N THR A 698 11.36 -15.95 -8.58
CA THR A 698 11.32 -15.77 -7.12
C THR A 698 10.44 -16.84 -6.49
N ARG A 699 10.92 -18.09 -6.47
CA ARG A 699 10.19 -19.20 -5.85
C ARG A 699 10.85 -19.73 -4.58
N GLN A 700 10.02 -20.12 -3.63
CA GLN A 700 10.38 -20.96 -2.51
C GLN A 700 10.10 -22.42 -2.86
N THR A 701 10.97 -23.34 -2.45
CA THR A 701 10.73 -24.78 -2.66
C THR A 701 11.03 -25.62 -1.44
N LEU A 702 10.29 -26.72 -1.31
CA LEU A 702 10.60 -27.83 -0.44
C LEU A 702 10.83 -29.08 -1.28
N ARG A 703 11.97 -29.73 -1.08
CA ARG A 703 12.26 -31.02 -1.69
C ARG A 703 12.63 -32.05 -0.64
N ASP A 704 11.81 -33.09 -0.54
CA ASP A 704 12.15 -34.25 0.25
C ASP A 704 12.72 -35.38 -0.63
N ALA A 705 13.15 -36.48 -0.02
CA ALA A 705 13.56 -37.70 -0.69
C ALA A 705 12.44 -38.23 -1.60
N ALA A 706 12.82 -38.87 -2.70
CA ALA A 706 11.90 -39.61 -3.55
C ALA A 706 11.29 -40.77 -2.76
N VAL A 707 9.97 -40.94 -2.89
CA VAL A 707 9.20 -41.94 -2.15
C VAL A 707 8.70 -43.04 -3.08
N PRO A 708 8.66 -44.31 -2.66
CA PRO A 708 8.02 -45.37 -3.43
C PRO A 708 6.55 -45.07 -3.67
N VAL A 709 6.11 -45.25 -4.92
CA VAL A 709 4.69 -45.24 -5.28
C VAL A 709 4.10 -46.58 -4.84
N PRO A 710 3.00 -46.59 -4.05
CA PRO A 710 2.30 -47.82 -3.71
C PRO A 710 1.90 -48.60 -4.97
N ARG A 711 2.09 -49.92 -4.95
CA ARG A 711 1.53 -50.79 -6.00
C ARG A 711 0.01 -50.74 -5.90
N ALA A 712 -0.64 -50.57 -7.06
CA ALA A 712 -2.10 -50.53 -7.17
C ALA A 712 -2.71 -51.92 -6.97
#